data_AF-A0A8S0UR20-F1
#
_entry.id   AF-A0A8S0UR20-F1
#
_cell.length_a   1.000
_cell.length_b   1.000
_cell.length_c   1.000
_cell.angle_alpha   90.00
_cell.angle_beta   90.00
_cell.angle_gamma   90.00
#
_symmetry.space_group_name_H-M   'P 1'
#
loop_
_entity.id
_entity.type
_entity.pdbx_description
1 polymer ?
#
loop_
_entity_poly.entity_id
_entity_poly.type
_entity_poly.pdbx_seq_one_letter_code
_entity_poly.pdbx_strand_id
1 'polypeptide(L)'
;MADNNALPEKHDSSADSNIPSESLSHVKMHKFWETQPVGKFKDLGDSSLPEGPIEQPTPLSEVTQEPYNLPTPYEWITCDMDSDEMCNEVYALLTNNYVEDDDSMFRFNYLKEFLYWALHPPGYYRSWHIGVRVKNSKKLVAFITGVPAKIRVRDTVFVMAEINFLCVHKKLRSKRLTPVMIKEVTRRVQLENTWQAAYTAGVVRPTPIATCQYWHRSLNPKKLIDVGFSRISGRMTKNRTIKLYKLPDQTVTPGFRKMEPHDVPAVSRLLRNYLKKLTVAPDFDEDDVEHWLLPKENVVDTYLSKSIENGCFNKRQLKLLKMADNNALPEKHDSSADSNLPSESLSHVKKHKFWETQPVGQFKDLGDSSLPEGPIEQPTPLSEVKQEPYNLPTPYEWITCDMDSGEMCNEVYALLSNNYVEDVDSMFRFNYSKEFLYWALHPPGYYRSWHIGVRVKNSKKLVAFITGVPAKIRVRDTVFVMAEINFLCVHKKLRSKRLTPVMIKEVTRRVQLENIWQAAYTAGVVRPTPIATCQYWHRSLNPKKLIDVGFSRISGRMRKNRTIKLYKLPDQTVTPGFRKMEPHDVPAVSRLLKNYLKKLIFAPDFDEDDVEHWLLPKENVVDSYLVESPETHEITDFCSFYTLPSSILGNQNHSALKAAYSFYNVSTKTPLIRLMNDALIVAKKNDFDVFNALDVMHNETFLKELKFVPGDGELHYYLYNYHLKQALRPSELGLVLL
;
A
#
# COMPACT_ATOMS: atom_id res chain seq x y z
N MET A 1 13.26 -63.19 -27.20
CA MET A 1 13.51 -63.53 -25.78
C MET A 1 13.91 -62.25 -25.08
N ALA A 2 13.37 -62.03 -23.87
CA ALA A 2 13.77 -61.10 -22.80
C ALA A 2 14.52 -59.76 -23.11
N ASP A 3 13.85 -58.68 -22.70
CA ASP A 3 14.30 -57.61 -21.78
C ASP A 3 15.29 -56.47 -22.15
N ASN A 4 14.76 -55.27 -21.87
CA ASN A 4 15.37 -54.08 -21.25
C ASN A 4 16.20 -53.06 -22.07
N ASN A 5 15.43 -52.03 -22.50
CA ASN A 5 15.51 -50.63 -22.05
C ASN A 5 16.05 -49.52 -22.97
N ALA A 6 15.27 -48.43 -22.96
CA ALA A 6 15.55 -47.06 -23.40
C ALA A 6 15.79 -46.79 -24.90
N LEU A 7 14.73 -46.36 -25.58
CA LEU A 7 14.79 -45.43 -26.71
C LEU A 7 14.12 -44.09 -26.34
N PRO A 8 14.52 -42.96 -26.96
CA PRO A 8 14.06 -41.61 -26.60
C PRO A 8 12.88 -41.08 -27.45
N GLU A 9 12.31 -39.98 -26.94
CA GLU A 9 11.65 -38.85 -27.60
C GLU A 9 11.23 -38.91 -29.09
N LYS A 10 9.96 -38.56 -29.37
CA LYS A 10 9.61 -37.22 -29.91
C LYS A 10 8.10 -36.90 -29.91
N HIS A 11 7.80 -35.63 -29.60
CA HIS A 11 6.60 -34.81 -29.85
C HIS A 11 5.17 -35.41 -29.76
N ASP A 12 4.30 -34.76 -28.96
CA ASP A 12 3.01 -34.25 -29.49
C ASP A 12 2.42 -33.10 -28.63
N SER A 13 1.30 -32.53 -29.07
CA SER A 13 0.60 -31.35 -28.53
C SER A 13 -0.41 -31.63 -27.39
N SER A 14 -0.43 -30.77 -26.36
CA SER A 14 -1.68 -30.26 -25.76
C SER A 14 -1.43 -28.98 -24.95
N ALA A 15 -2.47 -28.16 -24.78
CA ALA A 15 -2.52 -27.10 -23.78
C ALA A 15 -3.56 -27.52 -22.73
N ASP A 16 -3.11 -27.91 -21.55
CA ASP A 16 -3.97 -28.44 -20.49
C ASP A 16 -3.86 -27.65 -19.17
N SER A 17 -4.98 -27.62 -18.46
CA SER A 17 -5.18 -26.87 -17.22
C SER A 17 -4.36 -27.42 -16.05
N ASN A 18 -3.53 -26.58 -15.42
CA ASN A 18 -2.88 -26.89 -14.15
C ASN A 18 -3.49 -26.10 -12.97
N ILE A 19 -4.69 -26.51 -12.58
CA ILE A 19 -5.19 -26.29 -11.22
C ILE A 19 -4.50 -27.32 -10.32
N PRO A 20 -3.97 -26.97 -9.12
CA PRO A 20 -3.47 -27.96 -8.16
C PRO A 20 -4.59 -28.92 -7.73
N SER A 21 -4.59 -30.12 -8.31
CA SER A 21 -5.72 -31.06 -8.31
C SER A 21 -5.97 -31.75 -6.96
N GLU A 22 -5.12 -31.53 -5.95
CA GLU A 22 -5.22 -32.15 -4.61
C GLU A 22 -5.87 -31.26 -3.54
N SER A 23 -6.50 -30.14 -3.91
CA SER A 23 -7.43 -29.40 -3.03
C SER A 23 -8.91 -29.59 -3.38
N LEU A 24 -9.22 -30.27 -4.49
CA LEU A 24 -10.56 -30.39 -5.08
C LEU A 24 -11.43 -31.52 -4.52
N SER A 25 -10.88 -32.42 -3.69
CA SER A 25 -11.54 -33.70 -3.34
C SER A 25 -12.64 -33.62 -2.27
N HIS A 26 -12.86 -32.47 -1.60
CA HIS A 26 -13.82 -32.36 -0.47
C HIS A 26 -14.80 -31.17 -0.49
N VAL A 27 -15.03 -30.53 -1.65
CA VAL A 27 -16.14 -29.56 -1.78
C VAL A 27 -17.48 -30.31 -1.90
N LYS A 28 -18.16 -30.57 -0.77
CA LYS A 28 -19.54 -31.09 -0.76
C LYS A 28 -20.48 -30.12 -1.48
N MET A 29 -20.90 -30.47 -2.70
CA MET A 29 -21.90 -29.73 -3.46
C MET A 29 -23.21 -29.65 -2.67
N HIS A 30 -23.63 -28.43 -2.36
CA HIS A 30 -24.85 -28.15 -1.63
C HIS A 30 -26.00 -27.93 -2.62
N LYS A 31 -26.86 -28.95 -2.78
CA LYS A 31 -28.10 -28.93 -3.61
C LYS A 31 -28.99 -27.69 -3.45
N PHE A 32 -28.88 -26.97 -2.34
CA PHE A 32 -29.53 -25.67 -2.15
C PHE A 32 -28.96 -24.59 -3.08
N TRP A 33 -27.63 -24.35 -3.06
CA TRP A 33 -26.98 -23.28 -3.81
C TRP A 33 -27.02 -23.49 -5.33
N GLU A 34 -27.17 -24.73 -5.79
CA GLU A 34 -27.48 -25.06 -7.19
C GLU A 34 -28.80 -24.39 -7.64
N THR A 35 -29.78 -24.28 -6.75
CA THR A 35 -31.11 -23.66 -7.01
C THR A 35 -31.23 -22.19 -6.62
N GLN A 36 -30.14 -21.50 -6.25
CA GLN A 36 -30.17 -20.06 -5.91
C GLN A 36 -29.49 -19.22 -7.01
N PRO A 37 -29.84 -17.92 -7.19
CA PRO A 37 -29.19 -17.00 -8.13
C PRO A 37 -27.79 -16.57 -7.66
N VAL A 38 -26.86 -17.53 -7.66
CA VAL A 38 -25.43 -17.35 -7.42
C VAL A 38 -24.66 -17.99 -8.57
N GLY A 39 -23.46 -17.50 -8.88
CA GLY A 39 -22.63 -18.06 -9.94
C GLY A 39 -22.34 -19.55 -9.70
N LYS A 40 -22.21 -20.32 -10.79
CA LYS A 40 -21.97 -21.77 -10.71
C LYS A 40 -20.52 -22.08 -11.11
N PHE A 41 -19.95 -23.15 -10.55
CA PHE A 41 -18.59 -23.56 -10.88
C PHE A 41 -18.39 -23.89 -12.37
N LYS A 42 -19.43 -24.36 -13.07
CA LYS A 42 -19.43 -24.63 -14.52
C LYS A 42 -19.36 -23.37 -15.40
N ASP A 43 -19.61 -22.20 -14.81
CA ASP A 43 -19.66 -20.90 -15.50
C ASP A 43 -18.35 -20.10 -15.26
N LEU A 44 -17.37 -20.69 -14.54
CA LEU A 44 -16.04 -20.08 -14.32
C LEU A 44 -15.17 -20.20 -15.57
N GLY A 45 -14.65 -19.07 -16.03
CA GLY A 45 -13.80 -18.99 -17.22
C GLY A 45 -14.58 -18.85 -18.54
N ASP A 46 -15.90 -18.98 -18.52
CA ASP A 46 -16.75 -18.73 -19.70
C ASP A 46 -17.00 -17.23 -19.88
N SER A 47 -16.17 -16.61 -20.71
CA SER A 47 -16.25 -15.19 -21.07
C SER A 47 -17.44 -14.83 -21.98
N SER A 48 -18.25 -15.80 -22.42
CA SER A 48 -19.45 -15.55 -23.23
C SER A 48 -20.67 -15.10 -22.42
N LEU A 49 -20.63 -15.23 -21.09
CA LEU A 49 -21.75 -14.91 -20.20
C LEU A 49 -21.80 -13.41 -19.86
N PRO A 50 -22.99 -12.76 -19.89
CA PRO A 50 -23.12 -11.33 -19.67
C PRO A 50 -22.96 -10.93 -18.19
N GLU A 51 -22.33 -9.78 -17.94
CA GLU A 51 -22.32 -9.17 -16.61
C GLU A 51 -23.70 -8.58 -16.27
N GLY A 52 -24.31 -9.03 -15.17
CA GLY A 52 -25.61 -8.55 -14.75
C GLY A 52 -26.22 -9.36 -13.59
N PRO A 53 -27.49 -9.08 -13.24
CA PRO A 53 -28.22 -9.90 -12.29
C PRO A 53 -28.53 -11.28 -12.90
N ILE A 54 -28.29 -12.35 -12.15
CA ILE A 54 -28.50 -13.74 -12.58
C ILE A 54 -29.99 -14.06 -12.76
N GLU A 55 -30.84 -13.45 -11.93
CA GLU A 55 -32.30 -13.41 -12.07
C GLU A 55 -32.73 -11.94 -12.15
N GLN A 56 -33.56 -11.59 -13.13
CA GLN A 56 -34.06 -10.22 -13.28
C GLN A 56 -35.11 -9.90 -12.19
N PRO A 57 -35.18 -8.65 -11.69
CA PRO A 57 -36.23 -8.24 -10.75
C PRO A 57 -37.63 -8.48 -11.30
N THR A 58 -38.50 -9.10 -10.49
CA THR A 58 -39.92 -9.28 -10.84
C THR A 58 -40.78 -8.15 -10.24
N PRO A 59 -41.99 -7.90 -10.77
CA PRO A 59 -42.91 -6.94 -10.17
C PRO A 59 -43.22 -7.26 -8.70
N LEU A 60 -43.31 -6.25 -7.84
CA LEU A 60 -43.60 -6.43 -6.41
C LEU A 60 -44.91 -7.19 -6.12
N SER A 61 -45.87 -7.14 -7.06
CA SER A 61 -47.12 -7.92 -7.02
C SER A 61 -46.92 -9.44 -7.14
N GLU A 62 -45.77 -9.89 -7.67
CA GLU A 62 -45.41 -11.30 -7.82
C GLU A 62 -44.57 -11.83 -6.64
N VAL A 63 -44.07 -10.93 -5.78
CA VAL A 63 -43.34 -11.32 -4.56
C VAL A 63 -44.33 -11.89 -3.54
N THR A 64 -44.00 -13.05 -2.97
CA THR A 64 -44.84 -13.73 -1.96
C THR A 64 -45.07 -12.85 -0.73
N GLN A 65 -46.32 -12.43 -0.51
CA GLN A 65 -46.69 -11.55 0.60
C GLN A 65 -46.70 -12.26 1.96
N GLU A 66 -47.15 -13.52 1.99
CA GLU A 66 -47.19 -14.34 3.21
C GLU A 66 -45.81 -14.93 3.57
N PRO A 67 -45.49 -15.11 4.87
CA PRO A 67 -44.28 -15.81 5.31
C PRO A 67 -44.23 -17.27 4.87
N TYR A 68 -43.02 -17.78 4.61
CA TYR A 68 -42.87 -19.21 4.28
C TYR A 68 -43.28 -20.13 5.45
N ASN A 69 -43.94 -21.25 5.15
CA ASN A 69 -44.41 -22.19 6.16
C ASN A 69 -43.26 -22.76 7.02
N LEU A 70 -43.37 -22.60 8.34
CA LEU A 70 -42.51 -23.26 9.33
C LEU A 70 -43.14 -24.58 9.80
N PRO A 71 -42.34 -25.62 10.12
CA PRO A 71 -42.85 -26.83 10.76
C PRO A 71 -43.42 -26.53 12.15
N THR A 72 -44.56 -27.12 12.51
CA THR A 72 -45.02 -27.16 13.91
C THR A 72 -43.93 -27.84 14.78
N PRO A 73 -43.56 -27.29 15.95
CA PRO A 73 -44.20 -26.23 16.73
C PRO A 73 -43.54 -24.84 16.59
N TYR A 74 -42.91 -24.51 15.46
CA TYR A 74 -42.22 -23.23 15.30
C TYR A 74 -43.12 -22.11 14.76
N GLU A 75 -42.76 -20.87 15.06
CA GLU A 75 -43.38 -19.64 14.55
C GLU A 75 -42.30 -18.60 14.20
N TRP A 76 -42.61 -17.76 13.21
CA TRP A 76 -41.77 -16.60 12.88
C TRP A 76 -41.95 -15.52 13.93
N ILE A 77 -40.87 -14.83 14.22
CA ILE A 77 -40.86 -13.59 14.99
C ILE A 77 -39.97 -12.59 14.26
N THR A 78 -40.42 -11.35 14.20
CA THR A 78 -39.52 -10.22 13.90
C THR A 78 -38.83 -9.86 15.21
N CYS A 79 -37.52 -10.06 15.27
CA CYS A 79 -36.72 -9.83 16.47
C CYS A 79 -36.50 -8.32 16.64
N ASP A 80 -37.30 -7.70 17.50
CA ASP A 80 -37.13 -6.31 17.84
C ASP A 80 -35.90 -6.13 18.77
N MET A 81 -34.81 -5.63 18.20
CA MET A 81 -33.53 -5.52 18.89
C MET A 81 -33.43 -4.30 19.81
N ASP A 82 -34.44 -3.42 19.82
CA ASP A 82 -34.64 -2.38 20.86
C ASP A 82 -35.21 -2.97 22.16
N SER A 83 -35.77 -4.18 22.15
CA SER A 83 -36.22 -4.87 23.36
C SER A 83 -35.06 -5.58 24.05
N ASP A 84 -34.75 -5.18 25.29
CA ASP A 84 -33.73 -5.83 26.12
C ASP A 84 -33.94 -7.35 26.24
N GLU A 85 -35.18 -7.81 26.42
CA GLU A 85 -35.52 -9.23 26.48
C GLU A 85 -35.15 -9.98 25.19
N MET A 86 -35.49 -9.40 24.04
CA MET A 86 -35.19 -10.01 22.75
C MET A 86 -33.70 -9.96 22.43
N CYS A 87 -33.03 -8.84 22.73
CA CYS A 87 -31.58 -8.71 22.60
C CYS A 87 -30.84 -9.72 23.50
N ASN A 88 -31.35 -9.99 24.72
CA ASN A 88 -30.82 -11.03 25.62
C ASN A 88 -30.98 -12.44 25.03
N GLU A 89 -32.14 -12.76 24.44
CA GLU A 89 -32.37 -14.05 23.78
C GLU A 89 -31.48 -14.25 22.54
N VAL A 90 -31.33 -13.22 21.69
CA VAL A 90 -30.46 -13.26 20.51
C VAL A 90 -29.00 -13.42 20.92
N TYR A 91 -28.53 -12.65 21.91
CA TYR A 91 -27.20 -12.80 22.50
C TYR A 91 -26.95 -14.23 23.00
N ALA A 92 -27.88 -14.76 23.81
CA ALA A 92 -27.78 -16.11 24.35
C ALA A 92 -27.81 -17.20 23.26
N LEU A 93 -28.57 -16.99 22.17
CA LEU A 93 -28.57 -17.90 21.03
C LEU A 93 -27.22 -17.89 20.31
N LEU A 94 -26.72 -16.71 19.94
CA LEU A 94 -25.48 -16.55 19.17
C LEU A 94 -24.26 -17.08 19.92
N THR A 95 -24.05 -16.67 21.17
CA THR A 95 -22.92 -17.07 22.02
C THR A 95 -22.82 -18.59 22.18
N ASN A 96 -23.95 -19.30 22.20
CA ASN A 96 -23.98 -20.75 22.35
C ASN A 96 -24.01 -21.52 21.02
N ASN A 97 -24.39 -20.90 19.90
CA ASN A 97 -24.77 -21.60 18.67
C ASN A 97 -24.33 -20.98 17.33
N TYR A 98 -23.52 -19.91 17.30
CA TYR A 98 -23.10 -19.30 16.03
C TYR A 98 -21.72 -19.82 15.54
N VAL A 99 -20.63 -19.10 15.80
CA VAL A 99 -19.28 -19.39 15.27
C VAL A 99 -18.34 -19.92 16.36
N GLU A 100 -17.61 -20.97 16.03
CA GLU A 100 -16.77 -21.82 16.88
C GLU A 100 -15.59 -22.31 16.02
N ASP A 101 -14.40 -22.45 16.60
CA ASP A 101 -13.23 -23.01 15.93
C ASP A 101 -13.30 -24.54 15.79
N ASP A 102 -12.47 -25.12 14.93
CA ASP A 102 -12.52 -26.55 14.59
C ASP A 102 -12.30 -27.46 15.83
N ASP A 103 -11.48 -27.01 16.79
CA ASP A 103 -11.20 -27.69 18.06
C ASP A 103 -12.26 -27.40 19.16
N SER A 104 -13.26 -26.55 18.90
CA SER A 104 -14.29 -26.10 19.84
C SER A 104 -13.77 -25.43 21.14
N MET A 105 -12.55 -24.90 21.10
CA MET A 105 -11.87 -24.20 22.20
C MET A 105 -12.22 -22.71 22.26
N PHE A 106 -12.51 -22.08 21.10
CA PHE A 106 -12.82 -20.67 20.98
C PHE A 106 -14.16 -20.43 20.26
N ARG A 107 -14.93 -19.47 20.79
CA ARG A 107 -16.20 -19.01 20.20
C ARG A 107 -16.21 -17.50 20.17
N PHE A 108 -16.85 -16.92 19.15
CA PHE A 108 -17.06 -15.48 19.12
C PHE A 108 -18.10 -15.08 20.17
N ASN A 109 -17.73 -14.13 21.03
CA ASN A 109 -18.65 -13.52 22.00
C ASN A 109 -19.08 -12.15 21.48
N TYR A 110 -20.24 -12.10 20.81
CA TYR A 110 -20.81 -10.87 20.29
C TYR A 110 -21.60 -10.17 21.39
N LEU A 111 -21.00 -9.16 22.03
CA LEU A 111 -21.66 -8.39 23.10
C LEU A 111 -22.96 -7.73 22.61
N LYS A 112 -23.91 -7.48 23.52
CA LYS A 112 -25.24 -6.94 23.16
C LYS A 112 -25.12 -5.57 22.51
N GLU A 113 -24.20 -4.76 22.99
CA GLU A 113 -23.87 -3.43 22.51
C GLU A 113 -23.34 -3.47 21.06
N PHE A 114 -22.62 -4.55 20.72
CA PHE A 114 -22.11 -4.85 19.38
C PHE A 114 -23.22 -5.37 18.46
N LEU A 115 -24.10 -6.25 18.95
CA LEU A 115 -25.26 -6.72 18.20
C LEU A 115 -26.21 -5.56 17.87
N TYR A 116 -26.47 -4.67 18.84
CA TYR A 116 -27.25 -3.46 18.60
C TYR A 116 -26.60 -2.59 17.51
N TRP A 117 -25.29 -2.36 17.60
CA TRP A 117 -24.55 -1.59 16.60
C TRP A 117 -24.57 -2.26 15.21
N ALA A 118 -24.28 -3.55 15.11
CA ALA A 118 -24.21 -4.25 13.82
C ALA A 118 -25.58 -4.40 13.12
N LEU A 119 -26.69 -4.22 13.85
CA LEU A 119 -28.04 -4.46 13.35
C LEU A 119 -28.90 -3.19 13.18
N HIS A 120 -28.45 -2.03 13.66
CA HIS A 120 -29.21 -0.77 13.52
C HIS A 120 -28.50 0.29 12.66
N PRO A 121 -27.97 -0.02 11.46
CA PRO A 121 -27.47 1.05 10.59
C PRO A 121 -28.59 2.00 10.15
N PRO A 122 -28.25 3.21 9.66
CA PRO A 122 -29.24 4.18 9.20
C PRO A 122 -30.18 3.58 8.15
N GLY A 123 -31.49 3.73 8.38
CA GLY A 123 -32.52 3.19 7.48
C GLY A 123 -32.71 1.67 7.54
N TYR A 124 -32.23 0.98 8.57
CA TYR A 124 -32.47 -0.47 8.74
C TYR A 124 -33.96 -0.82 8.79
N TYR A 125 -34.29 -2.01 8.27
CA TYR A 125 -35.65 -2.55 8.28
C TYR A 125 -35.79 -3.56 9.42
N ARG A 126 -36.62 -3.23 10.43
CA ARG A 126 -36.93 -4.18 11.54
C ARG A 126 -37.39 -5.54 11.00
N SER A 127 -38.16 -5.55 9.91
CA SER A 127 -38.65 -6.75 9.24
C SER A 127 -37.54 -7.72 8.82
N TRP A 128 -36.31 -7.23 8.55
CA TRP A 128 -35.16 -8.05 8.13
C TRP A 128 -34.44 -8.75 9.30
N HIS A 129 -34.82 -8.47 10.55
CA HIS A 129 -34.35 -9.19 11.74
C HIS A 129 -35.29 -10.37 12.04
N ILE A 130 -34.93 -11.55 11.57
CA ILE A 130 -35.85 -12.70 11.53
C ILE A 130 -35.42 -13.75 12.54
N GLY A 131 -36.28 -14.00 13.51
CA GLY A 131 -36.15 -15.09 14.46
C GLY A 131 -37.15 -16.22 14.23
N VAL A 132 -36.81 -17.38 14.77
CA VAL A 132 -37.72 -18.53 14.88
C VAL A 132 -37.89 -18.88 16.35
N ARG A 133 -39.13 -18.87 16.85
CA ARG A 133 -39.48 -19.26 18.23
C ARG A 133 -40.26 -20.57 18.24
N VAL A 134 -40.23 -21.26 19.39
CA VAL A 134 -41.11 -22.41 19.66
C VAL A 134 -42.42 -21.92 20.26
N LYS A 135 -43.57 -22.21 19.62
CA LYS A 135 -44.91 -21.73 20.02
C LYS A 135 -45.22 -21.92 21.51
N ASN A 136 -44.95 -23.11 22.05
CA ASN A 136 -45.35 -23.49 23.41
C ASN A 136 -44.43 -22.90 24.50
N SER A 137 -43.12 -22.79 24.25
CA SER A 137 -42.13 -22.35 25.24
C SER A 137 -41.59 -20.94 24.99
N LYS A 138 -42.04 -20.30 23.89
CA LYS A 138 -41.62 -18.98 23.37
C LYS A 138 -40.11 -18.77 23.22
N LYS A 139 -39.29 -19.82 23.37
CA LYS A 139 -37.84 -19.76 23.26
C LYS A 139 -37.37 -19.54 21.82
N LEU A 140 -36.50 -18.55 21.60
CA LEU A 140 -35.79 -18.35 20.33
C LEU A 140 -34.81 -19.50 20.04
N VAL A 141 -34.85 -20.03 18.82
CA VAL A 141 -34.05 -21.18 18.38
C VAL A 141 -33.30 -20.97 17.06
N ALA A 142 -33.60 -19.92 16.31
CA ALA A 142 -32.82 -19.51 15.16
C ALA A 142 -32.94 -18.00 14.91
N PHE A 143 -31.95 -17.42 14.24
CA PHE A 143 -31.83 -16.00 13.92
C PHE A 143 -31.10 -15.80 12.58
N ILE A 144 -31.54 -14.85 11.77
CA ILE A 144 -30.86 -14.35 10.57
C ILE A 144 -31.17 -12.87 10.42
N THR A 145 -30.21 -12.08 9.93
CA THR A 145 -30.38 -10.64 9.75
C THR A 145 -29.88 -10.20 8.39
N GLY A 146 -30.69 -9.41 7.69
CA GLY A 146 -30.20 -8.50 6.65
C GLY A 146 -30.11 -7.09 7.21
N VAL A 147 -29.12 -6.31 6.75
CA VAL A 147 -29.08 -4.86 6.93
C VAL A 147 -28.87 -4.16 5.58
N PRO A 148 -29.43 -2.97 5.35
CA PRO A 148 -29.24 -2.26 4.09
C PRO A 148 -27.81 -1.75 3.97
N ALA A 149 -27.17 -2.03 2.84
CA ALA A 149 -25.83 -1.59 2.51
C ALA A 149 -25.81 -0.97 1.10
N LYS A 150 -25.40 0.29 0.99
CA LYS A 150 -25.13 0.94 -0.30
C LYS A 150 -23.80 0.41 -0.83
N ILE A 151 -23.81 -0.70 -1.56
CA ILE A 151 -22.60 -1.34 -2.08
C ILE A 151 -22.37 -0.89 -3.52
N ARG A 152 -21.23 -0.25 -3.76
CA ARG A 152 -20.77 0.09 -5.09
C ARG A 152 -19.99 -1.07 -5.68
N VAL A 153 -20.48 -1.60 -6.79
CA VAL A 153 -19.80 -2.61 -7.62
C VAL A 153 -19.39 -1.94 -8.91
N ARG A 154 -18.08 -1.85 -9.14
CA ARG A 154 -17.44 -1.00 -10.14
C ARG A 154 -17.96 0.45 -10.02
N ASP A 155 -18.67 0.98 -11.02
CA ASP A 155 -19.17 2.36 -11.02
C ASP A 155 -20.60 2.51 -10.52
N THR A 156 -21.37 1.42 -10.49
CA THR A 156 -22.78 1.42 -10.10
C THR A 156 -22.91 1.22 -8.59
N VAL A 157 -23.69 2.07 -7.94
CA VAL A 157 -24.10 1.87 -6.55
C VAL A 157 -25.41 1.10 -6.55
N PHE A 158 -25.40 -0.07 -5.92
CA PHE A 158 -26.58 -0.87 -5.66
C PHE A 158 -26.95 -0.73 -4.19
N VAL A 159 -28.25 -0.66 -3.89
CA VAL A 159 -28.73 -0.96 -2.54
C VAL A 159 -28.79 -2.48 -2.46
N MET A 160 -28.04 -3.06 -1.54
CA MET A 160 -27.97 -4.51 -1.32
C MET A 160 -28.31 -4.81 0.14
N ALA A 161 -28.78 -6.03 0.42
CA ALA A 161 -28.84 -6.53 1.78
C ALA A 161 -27.49 -7.18 2.16
N GLU A 162 -26.82 -6.67 3.18
CA GLU A 162 -25.70 -7.38 3.81
C GLU A 162 -26.29 -8.42 4.79
N ILE A 163 -26.07 -9.71 4.51
CA ILE A 163 -26.63 -10.82 5.29
C ILE A 163 -25.60 -11.32 6.29
N ASN A 164 -25.92 -11.17 7.58
CA ASN A 164 -25.08 -11.54 8.72
C ASN A 164 -25.85 -12.39 9.76
N PHE A 165 -25.12 -12.85 10.78
CA PHE A 165 -25.64 -13.53 11.99
C PHE A 165 -26.57 -14.75 11.77
N LEU A 166 -26.46 -15.43 10.63
CA LEU A 166 -27.21 -16.66 10.33
C LEU A 166 -26.86 -17.79 11.30
N CYS A 167 -27.70 -17.95 12.32
CA CYS A 167 -27.51 -18.88 13.42
C CYS A 167 -28.74 -19.76 13.62
N VAL A 168 -28.52 -21.07 13.66
CA VAL A 168 -29.53 -22.06 14.07
C VAL A 168 -29.00 -22.83 15.27
N HIS A 169 -29.82 -22.95 16.31
CA HIS A 169 -29.50 -23.70 17.53
C HIS A 169 -28.93 -25.08 17.20
N LYS A 170 -27.80 -25.47 17.81
CA LYS A 170 -26.97 -26.62 17.40
C LYS A 170 -27.79 -27.90 17.16
N LYS A 171 -28.72 -28.21 18.07
CA LYS A 171 -29.62 -29.38 18.01
C LYS A 171 -30.64 -29.38 16.84
N LEU A 172 -30.84 -28.25 16.16
CA LEU A 172 -31.81 -28.08 15.07
C LEU A 172 -31.17 -27.82 13.70
N ARG A 173 -29.83 -27.69 13.61
CA ARG A 173 -29.11 -27.48 12.35
C ARG A 173 -29.41 -28.57 11.30
N SER A 174 -29.67 -29.80 11.74
CA SER A 174 -30.05 -30.94 10.87
C SER A 174 -31.50 -30.88 10.35
N LYS A 175 -32.37 -30.03 10.91
CA LYS A 175 -33.80 -29.91 10.55
C LYS A 175 -34.07 -29.00 9.34
N ARG A 176 -33.05 -28.65 8.56
CA ARG A 176 -33.13 -27.82 7.34
C ARG A 176 -33.81 -26.45 7.52
N LEU A 177 -33.77 -25.87 8.71
CA LEU A 177 -34.29 -24.52 8.97
C LEU A 177 -33.50 -23.44 8.18
N THR A 178 -32.18 -23.60 8.04
CA THR A 178 -31.31 -22.63 7.36
C THR A 178 -31.76 -22.26 5.92
N PRO A 179 -32.03 -23.21 5.00
CA PRO A 179 -32.64 -22.91 3.69
C PRO A 179 -33.96 -22.12 3.76
N VAL A 180 -34.84 -22.43 4.71
CA VAL A 180 -36.15 -21.76 4.86
C VAL A 180 -35.96 -20.32 5.36
N MET A 181 -35.01 -20.10 6.28
CA MET A 181 -34.64 -18.78 6.77
C MET A 181 -33.96 -17.90 5.72
N ILE A 182 -33.11 -18.49 4.86
CA ILE A 182 -32.54 -17.76 3.72
C ILE A 182 -33.66 -17.32 2.77
N LYS A 183 -34.61 -18.21 2.43
CA LYS A 183 -35.76 -17.84 1.60
C LYS A 183 -36.64 -16.75 2.24
N GLU A 184 -36.88 -16.81 3.55
CA GLU A 184 -37.68 -15.80 4.25
C GLU A 184 -36.96 -14.44 4.33
N VAL A 185 -35.63 -14.37 4.53
CA VAL A 185 -34.91 -13.09 4.46
C VAL A 185 -34.89 -12.53 3.04
N THR A 186 -34.65 -13.37 2.02
CA THR A 186 -34.72 -12.94 0.61
C THR A 186 -36.09 -12.35 0.27
N ARG A 187 -37.18 -13.02 0.69
CA ARG A 187 -38.56 -12.53 0.49
C ARG A 187 -38.79 -11.16 1.14
N ARG A 188 -38.36 -10.97 2.39
CA ARG A 188 -38.52 -9.68 3.11
C ARG A 188 -37.64 -8.56 2.54
N VAL A 189 -36.48 -8.90 1.98
CA VAL A 189 -35.61 -7.96 1.26
C VAL A 189 -36.23 -7.55 -0.09
N GLN A 190 -36.82 -8.50 -0.82
CA GLN A 190 -37.53 -8.26 -2.09
C GLN A 190 -38.82 -7.44 -1.93
N LEU A 191 -39.56 -7.60 -0.83
CA LEU A 191 -40.73 -6.77 -0.52
C LEU A 191 -40.38 -5.27 -0.38
N GLU A 192 -39.17 -4.96 0.09
CA GLU A 192 -38.63 -3.58 0.15
C GLU A 192 -37.92 -3.19 -1.17
N ASN A 193 -38.25 -3.85 -2.29
CA ASN A 193 -37.69 -3.66 -3.63
C ASN A 193 -36.16 -3.76 -3.73
N THR A 194 -35.54 -4.56 -2.86
CA THR A 194 -34.09 -4.84 -2.89
C THR A 194 -33.84 -6.24 -3.44
N TRP A 195 -32.93 -6.37 -4.41
CA TRP A 195 -32.81 -7.60 -5.23
C TRP A 195 -31.41 -8.25 -5.17
N GLN A 196 -30.43 -7.57 -4.59
CA GLN A 196 -29.05 -8.04 -4.47
C GLN A 196 -28.67 -8.20 -2.99
N ALA A 197 -27.79 -9.15 -2.70
CA ALA A 197 -27.29 -9.40 -1.35
C ALA A 197 -25.79 -9.69 -1.35
N ALA A 198 -25.11 -9.26 -0.29
CA ALA A 198 -23.72 -9.57 0.00
C ALA A 198 -23.63 -10.39 1.30
N TYR A 199 -22.76 -11.40 1.33
CA TYR A 199 -22.51 -12.21 2.52
C TYR A 199 -21.08 -12.73 2.53
N THR A 200 -20.59 -13.09 3.72
CA THR A 200 -19.30 -13.77 3.90
C THR A 200 -19.53 -15.21 4.37
N ALA A 201 -18.57 -16.10 4.09
CA ALA A 201 -18.63 -17.49 4.54
C ALA A 201 -17.22 -18.02 4.84
N GLY A 202 -17.05 -18.66 6.00
CA GLY A 202 -15.79 -19.33 6.37
C GLY A 202 -15.52 -20.65 5.63
N VAL A 203 -16.41 -21.06 4.73
CA VAL A 203 -16.26 -22.22 3.85
C VAL A 203 -16.52 -21.75 2.43
N VAL A 204 -15.62 -22.08 1.50
CA VAL A 204 -15.74 -21.69 0.08
C VAL A 204 -17.09 -22.13 -0.48
N ARG A 205 -17.83 -21.15 -1.03
CA ARG A 205 -19.09 -21.35 -1.76
C ARG A 205 -18.82 -21.26 -3.26
N PRO A 206 -19.75 -21.68 -4.13
CA PRO A 206 -19.64 -21.43 -5.57
C PRO A 206 -19.30 -19.97 -5.85
N THR A 207 -18.27 -19.76 -6.70
CA THR A 207 -17.84 -18.47 -7.25
C THR A 207 -17.72 -17.32 -6.23
N PRO A 208 -16.78 -17.35 -5.28
CA PRO A 208 -16.54 -16.22 -4.37
C PRO A 208 -15.91 -15.05 -5.15
N ILE A 209 -16.36 -13.82 -4.90
CA ILE A 209 -15.82 -12.62 -5.57
C ILE A 209 -14.46 -12.15 -5.00
N ALA A 210 -14.09 -12.63 -3.81
CA ALA A 210 -12.80 -12.37 -3.16
C ALA A 210 -12.55 -13.41 -2.04
N THR A 211 -11.28 -13.65 -1.75
CA THR A 211 -10.81 -14.45 -0.60
C THR A 211 -9.80 -13.62 0.18
N CYS A 212 -9.97 -13.53 1.50
CA CYS A 212 -9.13 -12.72 2.38
C CYS A 212 -8.72 -13.53 3.63
N GLN A 213 -7.50 -13.31 4.14
CA GLN A 213 -7.00 -13.97 5.33
C GLN A 213 -6.82 -12.99 6.51
N TYR A 214 -7.20 -13.41 7.72
CA TYR A 214 -6.94 -12.65 8.94
C TYR A 214 -5.48 -12.77 9.39
N TRP A 215 -4.78 -11.64 9.44
CA TRP A 215 -3.48 -11.51 10.07
C TRP A 215 -3.66 -11.23 11.57
N HIS A 216 -2.97 -11.98 12.44
CA HIS A 216 -3.08 -11.82 13.89
C HIS A 216 -1.72 -11.51 14.53
N ARG A 217 -1.74 -10.68 15.59
CA ARG A 217 -0.55 -10.35 16.40
C ARG A 217 -0.83 -10.62 17.87
N SER A 218 0.05 -11.37 18.53
CA SER A 218 -0.16 -11.81 19.91
C SER A 218 0.00 -10.67 20.93
N LEU A 219 -1.08 -9.93 21.24
CA LEU A 219 -1.05 -8.84 22.23
C LEU A 219 -0.87 -9.33 23.67
N ASN A 220 -1.36 -10.52 24.00
CA ASN A 220 -1.12 -11.20 25.28
C ASN A 220 -0.61 -12.64 25.05
N PRO A 221 0.67 -12.82 24.68
CA PRO A 221 1.21 -14.14 24.34
C PRO A 221 1.14 -15.12 25.50
N LYS A 222 1.18 -14.65 26.76
CA LYS A 222 1.05 -15.53 27.92
C LYS A 222 -0.31 -16.22 27.89
N LYS A 223 -1.39 -15.42 27.87
CA LYS A 223 -2.76 -15.95 27.81
C LYS A 223 -2.96 -16.80 26.56
N LEU A 224 -2.57 -16.30 25.38
CA LEU A 224 -2.77 -17.02 24.12
C LEU A 224 -2.01 -18.36 24.04
N ILE A 225 -0.83 -18.49 24.66
CA ILE A 225 -0.15 -19.78 24.81
C ILE A 225 -0.86 -20.65 25.86
N ASP A 226 -1.26 -20.09 27.00
CA ASP A 226 -1.92 -20.82 28.11
C ASP A 226 -3.29 -21.39 27.72
N VAL A 227 -4.03 -20.72 26.83
CA VAL A 227 -5.32 -21.22 26.30
C VAL A 227 -5.17 -21.98 24.97
N GLY A 228 -3.95 -22.25 24.50
CA GLY A 228 -3.70 -23.04 23.29
C GLY A 228 -3.78 -22.30 21.94
N PHE A 229 -4.20 -21.03 21.92
CA PHE A 229 -4.34 -20.20 20.71
C PHE A 229 -3.03 -19.93 19.95
N SER A 230 -1.87 -19.96 20.62
CA SER A 230 -0.56 -19.70 19.97
C SER A 230 0.49 -20.72 20.38
N ARG A 231 1.13 -21.36 19.39
CA ARG A 231 2.18 -22.38 19.58
C ARG A 231 3.56 -21.74 19.77
N ILE A 232 4.46 -22.45 20.46
CA ILE A 232 5.87 -22.06 20.65
C ILE A 232 6.71 -22.81 19.62
N SER A 233 7.52 -22.10 18.82
CA SER A 233 8.42 -22.74 17.84
C SER A 233 9.55 -23.53 18.51
N GLY A 234 10.03 -24.60 17.85
CA GLY A 234 10.89 -25.64 18.46
C GLY A 234 12.27 -25.24 19.02
N ARG A 235 12.64 -23.95 19.01
CA ARG A 235 13.83 -23.40 19.68
C ARG A 235 13.52 -22.25 20.67
N MET A 236 12.24 -21.96 20.90
CA MET A 236 11.75 -20.86 21.74
C MET A 236 11.22 -21.35 23.09
N THR A 237 11.08 -20.43 24.05
CA THR A 237 10.43 -20.69 25.35
C THR A 237 9.37 -19.64 25.61
N LYS A 238 8.33 -19.99 26.37
CA LYS A 238 7.15 -19.14 26.66
C LYS A 238 7.53 -17.71 27.08
N ASN A 239 8.52 -17.56 27.97
CA ASN A 239 9.00 -16.25 28.44
C ASN A 239 9.72 -15.43 27.35
N ARG A 240 10.35 -16.07 26.35
CA ARG A 240 10.91 -15.36 25.19
C ARG A 240 9.82 -14.92 24.22
N THR A 241 8.79 -15.74 24.00
CA THR A 241 7.64 -15.39 23.16
C THR A 241 6.85 -14.21 23.75
N ILE A 242 6.62 -14.20 25.07
CA ILE A 242 6.01 -13.06 25.77
C ILE A 242 6.81 -11.77 25.57
N LYS A 243 8.15 -11.85 25.62
CA LYS A 243 9.03 -10.69 25.45
C LYS A 243 9.11 -10.20 23.99
N LEU A 244 9.02 -11.09 23.01
CA LEU A 244 8.99 -10.75 21.58
C LEU A 244 7.82 -9.81 21.24
N TYR A 245 6.62 -10.10 21.75
CA TYR A 245 5.41 -9.36 21.38
C TYR A 245 4.97 -8.27 22.37
N LYS A 246 5.77 -7.91 23.39
CA LYS A 246 5.37 -6.86 24.36
C LYS A 246 5.26 -5.50 23.65
N LEU A 247 4.10 -4.84 23.80
CA LEU A 247 3.87 -3.45 23.37
C LEU A 247 4.18 -2.41 24.47
N PRO A 248 4.36 -1.13 24.11
CA PRO A 248 4.51 -0.02 25.06
C PRO A 248 3.27 0.20 25.93
N ASP A 249 3.50 0.67 27.15
CA ASP A 249 2.43 0.91 28.14
C ASP A 249 1.70 2.28 27.95
N GLN A 250 2.09 3.09 26.96
CA GLN A 250 1.44 4.37 26.58
C GLN A 250 1.43 4.55 25.06
N THR A 251 0.37 5.16 24.52
CA THR A 251 0.27 5.53 23.10
C THR A 251 1.29 6.61 22.76
N VAL A 252 1.88 6.52 21.56
CA VAL A 252 2.98 7.41 21.13
C VAL A 252 2.58 8.42 20.05
N THR A 253 1.29 8.64 19.84
CA THR A 253 0.80 9.42 18.71
C THR A 253 0.25 10.79 19.18
N PRO A 254 0.69 11.92 18.60
CA PRO A 254 0.26 13.25 19.06
C PRO A 254 -1.20 13.50 18.77
N GLY A 255 -1.90 14.08 19.74
CA GLY A 255 -3.34 14.34 19.63
C GLY A 255 -4.19 13.09 19.37
N PHE A 256 -3.65 11.88 19.60
CA PHE A 256 -4.36 10.61 19.46
C PHE A 256 -5.42 10.50 20.55
N ARG A 257 -6.65 10.81 20.16
CA ARG A 257 -7.85 10.78 20.98
C ARG A 257 -8.89 9.88 20.32
N LYS A 258 -9.95 9.53 21.02
CA LYS A 258 -11.14 8.97 20.36
C LYS A 258 -11.73 9.97 19.37
N MET A 259 -12.33 9.47 18.30
CA MET A 259 -13.23 10.24 17.45
C MET A 259 -14.39 10.80 18.28
N GLU A 260 -14.81 12.03 17.97
CA GLU A 260 -15.95 12.71 18.62
C GLU A 260 -16.99 13.07 17.55
N PRO A 261 -18.28 13.32 17.91
CA PRO A 261 -19.33 13.56 16.92
C PRO A 261 -19.06 14.72 15.96
N HIS A 262 -18.40 15.79 16.45
CA HIS A 262 -18.00 16.93 15.60
C HIS A 262 -17.02 16.57 14.48
N ASP A 263 -16.34 15.43 14.58
CA ASP A 263 -15.46 14.92 13.54
C ASP A 263 -16.22 14.16 12.46
N VAL A 264 -17.47 13.72 12.67
CA VAL A 264 -18.23 12.88 11.72
C VAL A 264 -18.18 13.46 10.30
N PRO A 265 -18.59 14.72 10.01
CA PRO A 265 -18.52 15.24 8.64
C PRO A 265 -17.09 15.26 8.06
N ALA A 266 -16.05 15.39 8.90
CA ALA A 266 -14.67 15.28 8.45
C ALA A 266 -14.28 13.83 8.14
N VAL A 267 -14.66 12.87 8.99
CA VAL A 267 -14.41 11.43 8.86
C VAL A 267 -15.23 10.82 7.72
N SER A 268 -16.47 11.25 7.48
CA SER A 268 -17.32 10.75 6.39
C SER A 268 -16.75 11.16 5.04
N ARG A 269 -16.35 12.43 4.91
CA ARG A 269 -15.61 12.91 3.73
C ARG A 269 -14.25 12.21 3.60
N LEU A 270 -13.57 11.84 4.68
CA LEU A 270 -12.32 11.10 4.63
C LEU A 270 -12.53 9.66 4.12
N LEU A 271 -13.45 8.92 4.76
CA LEU A 271 -13.74 7.51 4.53
C LEU A 271 -14.37 7.28 3.15
N ARG A 272 -15.39 8.05 2.78
CA ARG A 272 -16.04 7.99 1.45
C ARG A 272 -15.03 8.23 0.32
N ASN A 273 -14.09 9.17 0.48
CA ASN A 273 -13.01 9.38 -0.49
C ASN A 273 -11.95 8.25 -0.48
N TYR A 274 -11.82 7.50 0.62
CA TYR A 274 -10.92 6.34 0.71
C TYR A 274 -11.53 5.06 0.10
N LEU A 275 -12.83 4.83 0.33
CA LEU A 275 -13.58 3.65 -0.09
C LEU A 275 -14.07 3.71 -1.53
N LYS A 276 -14.35 4.92 -2.08
CA LYS A 276 -14.67 5.15 -3.52
C LYS A 276 -13.66 4.60 -4.52
N LYS A 277 -12.54 4.14 -3.98
CA LYS A 277 -11.51 3.39 -4.65
C LYS A 277 -11.90 1.92 -4.86
N LEU A 278 -12.18 1.06 -3.86
CA LEU A 278 -12.26 -0.41 -4.10
C LEU A 278 -13.32 -0.83 -5.16
N THR A 279 -13.02 -1.87 -5.96
CA THR A 279 -13.90 -2.45 -7.00
C THR A 279 -15.27 -2.77 -6.46
N VAL A 280 -15.29 -3.32 -5.24
CA VAL A 280 -16.48 -3.53 -4.43
C VAL A 280 -16.22 -2.87 -3.08
N ALA A 281 -17.07 -1.92 -2.68
CA ALA A 281 -17.02 -1.31 -1.34
C ALA A 281 -18.30 -0.55 -0.99
N PRO A 282 -18.60 -0.37 0.31
CA PRO A 282 -19.70 0.47 0.74
C PRO A 282 -19.50 1.94 0.35
N ASP A 283 -20.60 2.66 0.09
CA ASP A 283 -20.66 4.11 -0.13
C ASP A 283 -21.33 4.83 1.04
N PHE A 284 -20.67 4.77 2.20
CA PHE A 284 -21.16 5.38 3.44
C PHE A 284 -21.43 6.89 3.31
N ASP A 285 -22.53 7.36 3.88
CA ASP A 285 -22.83 8.78 4.16
C ASP A 285 -22.42 9.25 5.56
N GLU A 286 -22.95 10.38 6.01
CA GLU A 286 -22.53 10.98 7.29
C GLU A 286 -23.14 10.21 8.47
N ASP A 287 -24.41 9.83 8.35
CA ASP A 287 -25.13 8.97 9.29
C ASP A 287 -24.49 7.57 9.35
N ASP A 288 -24.14 6.98 8.20
CA ASP A 288 -23.42 5.70 8.13
C ASP A 288 -22.08 5.76 8.90
N VAL A 289 -21.34 6.87 8.77
CA VAL A 289 -20.02 7.02 9.42
C VAL A 289 -20.15 7.33 10.91
N GLU A 290 -21.16 8.10 11.32
CA GLU A 290 -21.48 8.26 12.73
C GLU A 290 -21.79 6.89 13.35
N HIS A 291 -22.68 6.12 12.72
CA HIS A 291 -23.06 4.80 13.21
C HIS A 291 -21.88 3.81 13.23
N TRP A 292 -21.20 3.61 12.09
CA TRP A 292 -20.17 2.56 11.97
C TRP A 292 -18.83 2.92 12.61
N LEU A 293 -18.48 4.21 12.76
CA LEU A 293 -17.16 4.62 13.24
C LEU A 293 -17.15 5.52 14.48
N LEU A 294 -18.27 6.10 14.95
CA LEU A 294 -18.21 6.84 16.22
C LEU A 294 -17.91 5.86 17.37
N PRO A 295 -16.96 6.14 18.27
CA PRO A 295 -16.42 5.09 19.13
C PRO A 295 -17.38 4.68 20.25
N LYS A 296 -17.83 3.43 20.22
CA LYS A 296 -18.72 2.83 21.20
C LYS A 296 -17.97 1.79 22.03
N GLU A 297 -18.06 1.90 23.35
CA GLU A 297 -17.31 1.06 24.29
C GLU A 297 -17.54 -0.44 24.04
N ASN A 298 -16.46 -1.23 24.00
CA ASN A 298 -16.48 -2.67 23.72
C ASN A 298 -17.04 -3.09 22.34
N VAL A 299 -17.25 -2.13 21.42
CA VAL A 299 -17.82 -2.35 20.08
C VAL A 299 -16.87 -1.88 18.98
N VAL A 300 -16.56 -0.59 18.96
CA VAL A 300 -15.69 0.02 17.96
C VAL A 300 -14.91 1.16 18.61
N ASP A 301 -13.58 1.13 18.48
CA ASP A 301 -12.71 2.17 19.02
C ASP A 301 -11.98 2.88 17.87
N THR A 302 -12.64 3.88 17.29
CA THR A 302 -12.03 4.76 16.29
C THR A 302 -11.25 5.86 16.98
N TYR A 303 -9.96 5.96 16.67
CA TYR A 303 -9.09 7.01 17.16
C TYR A 303 -8.72 7.98 16.04
N LEU A 304 -8.73 9.27 16.36
CA LEU A 304 -8.23 10.33 15.50
C LEU A 304 -6.98 10.91 16.14
N SER A 305 -5.90 10.99 15.37
CA SER A 305 -4.78 11.85 15.70
C SER A 305 -5.07 13.28 15.23
N LYS A 306 -5.34 14.18 16.18
CA LYS A 306 -5.27 15.63 15.92
C LYS A 306 -3.81 15.99 15.62
N SER A 307 -3.57 16.56 14.44
CA SER A 307 -2.25 17.10 14.08
C SER A 307 -1.84 18.20 15.05
N ILE A 308 -0.98 17.87 16.02
CA ILE A 308 -0.17 18.88 16.72
C ILE A 308 0.75 19.49 15.66
N GLU A 309 0.64 20.79 15.41
CA GLU A 309 1.60 21.51 14.58
C GLU A 309 2.94 21.55 15.34
N ASN A 310 3.80 20.60 14.97
CA ASN A 310 5.21 20.45 15.32
C ASN A 310 5.56 20.03 16.76
N GLY A 311 5.60 18.69 16.93
CA GLY A 311 6.41 18.02 17.96
C GLY A 311 5.65 17.68 19.24
N CYS A 312 6.13 16.75 20.06
CA CYS A 312 7.32 15.91 19.96
C CYS A 312 7.13 14.71 20.90
N PHE A 313 7.20 13.46 20.42
CA PHE A 313 7.17 12.29 21.31
C PHE A 313 8.50 12.12 22.01
N ASN A 314 8.63 12.82 23.14
CA ASN A 314 9.83 12.91 23.97
C ASN A 314 10.51 11.54 24.11
N LYS A 315 11.81 11.46 23.78
CA LYS A 315 12.81 10.37 23.94
C LYS A 315 12.34 9.04 24.56
N ARG A 316 11.67 9.08 25.71
CA ARG A 316 11.17 7.93 26.46
C ARG A 316 10.14 7.11 25.66
N GLN A 317 9.24 7.77 24.94
CA GLN A 317 8.24 7.16 24.06
C GLN A 317 8.88 6.68 22.75
N LEU A 318 9.72 7.52 22.13
CA LEU A 318 10.51 7.21 20.93
C LEU A 318 11.45 5.99 21.09
N LYS A 319 11.73 5.58 22.32
CA LYS A 319 12.60 4.44 22.69
C LYS A 319 11.83 3.13 22.92
N LEU A 320 10.51 3.21 23.09
CA LEU A 320 9.64 2.06 23.40
C LEU A 320 9.17 1.31 22.16
N LEU A 321 8.87 1.99 21.04
CA LEU A 321 8.57 1.34 19.75
C LEU A 321 9.72 0.44 19.29
N LYS A 322 10.94 0.84 19.61
CA LYS A 322 12.20 0.29 19.10
C LYS A 322 12.59 -1.11 19.58
N MET A 323 11.82 -1.73 20.45
CA MET A 323 12.17 -3.03 21.03
C MET A 323 11.44 -4.22 20.37
N ALA A 324 10.51 -3.98 19.43
CA ALA A 324 9.58 -5.02 18.95
C ALA A 324 10.07 -5.90 17.78
N ASP A 325 10.69 -5.36 16.73
CA ASP A 325 10.76 -6.00 15.38
C ASP A 325 11.76 -7.17 15.19
N ASN A 326 11.92 -8.03 16.19
CA ASN A 326 13.29 -8.44 16.51
C ASN A 326 13.52 -9.89 16.94
N ASN A 327 12.57 -10.81 16.74
CA ASN A 327 12.81 -12.25 16.90
C ASN A 327 12.10 -13.11 15.82
N ALA A 328 12.61 -13.14 14.57
CA ALA A 328 12.15 -14.03 13.47
C ALA A 328 13.35 -14.79 12.80
N LEU A 329 13.10 -15.81 11.96
CA LEU A 329 14.06 -16.86 11.51
C LEU A 329 14.09 -17.11 9.96
N PRO A 330 15.10 -17.81 9.36
CA PRO A 330 15.33 -17.90 7.89
C PRO A 330 15.52 -19.31 7.23
N GLU A 331 15.72 -19.32 5.88
CA GLU A 331 16.11 -20.36 4.86
C GLU A 331 15.04 -20.54 3.73
N LYS A 332 15.28 -20.92 2.45
CA LYS A 332 16.48 -21.35 1.64
C LYS A 332 16.28 -21.11 0.09
N HIS A 333 17.06 -21.74 -0.81
CA HIS A 333 16.96 -21.70 -2.31
C HIS A 333 17.05 -23.10 -2.96
N ASP A 334 16.47 -23.27 -4.17
CA ASP A 334 16.73 -24.35 -5.15
C ASP A 334 16.62 -23.79 -6.60
N SER A 335 17.13 -24.48 -7.63
CA SER A 335 17.38 -23.87 -8.96
C SER A 335 17.20 -24.77 -10.21
N SER A 336 16.08 -24.61 -10.91
CA SER A 336 15.97 -24.67 -12.38
C SER A 336 14.60 -24.12 -12.81
N ALA A 337 14.47 -23.67 -14.06
CA ALA A 337 13.40 -22.76 -14.47
C ALA A 337 12.04 -23.44 -14.70
N ASP A 338 11.00 -22.87 -14.09
CA ASP A 338 9.78 -22.54 -14.83
C ASP A 338 9.13 -21.28 -14.23
N SER A 339 8.40 -20.52 -15.05
CA SER A 339 7.92 -19.18 -14.70
C SER A 339 6.77 -19.20 -13.68
N ASN A 340 7.08 -19.01 -12.39
CA ASN A 340 6.05 -18.90 -11.35
C ASN A 340 6.33 -17.76 -10.34
N LEU A 341 5.69 -16.62 -10.57
CA LEU A 341 5.40 -15.62 -9.54
C LEU A 341 4.37 -16.19 -8.55
N PRO A 342 4.52 -16.02 -7.22
CA PRO A 342 3.45 -16.34 -6.27
C PRO A 342 2.24 -15.43 -6.50
N SER A 343 1.18 -15.99 -7.10
CA SER A 343 0.05 -15.24 -7.67
C SER A 343 -1.11 -14.93 -6.70
N GLU A 344 -0.85 -14.82 -5.39
CA GLU A 344 -1.90 -14.84 -4.36
C GLU A 344 -2.08 -13.53 -3.56
N SER A 345 -2.08 -12.36 -4.21
CA SER A 345 -2.61 -11.12 -3.59
C SER A 345 -3.20 -10.06 -4.54
N LEU A 346 -3.27 -10.35 -5.85
CA LEU A 346 -3.66 -9.37 -6.87
C LEU A 346 -5.15 -9.47 -7.27
N SER A 347 -6.06 -8.71 -6.62
CA SER A 347 -7.33 -8.23 -7.24
C SER A 347 -8.28 -7.33 -6.39
N HIS A 348 -7.81 -6.56 -5.40
CA HIS A 348 -8.64 -5.50 -4.78
C HIS A 348 -8.47 -4.12 -5.48
N VAL A 349 -8.88 -4.03 -6.75
CA VAL A 349 -8.61 -2.85 -7.62
C VAL A 349 -9.27 -1.57 -7.10
N LYS A 350 -8.46 -0.55 -6.80
CA LYS A 350 -8.90 0.67 -6.10
C LYS A 350 -9.36 1.83 -7.02
N LYS A 351 -10.24 1.61 -8.02
CA LYS A 351 -11.00 2.62 -8.83
C LYS A 351 -10.65 4.08 -8.55
N HIS A 352 -9.60 4.53 -9.21
CA HIS A 352 -9.05 5.83 -8.96
C HIS A 352 -9.74 6.87 -9.86
N LYS A 353 -10.89 7.41 -9.47
CA LYS A 353 -11.72 8.39 -10.23
C LYS A 353 -10.97 9.56 -10.91
N PHE A 354 -9.74 9.85 -10.52
CA PHE A 354 -8.83 10.73 -11.26
C PHE A 354 -7.97 9.94 -12.26
N TRP A 355 -7.14 8.99 -11.80
CA TRP A 355 -6.22 8.20 -12.63
C TRP A 355 -6.90 7.32 -13.69
N GLU A 356 -8.14 6.87 -13.47
CA GLU A 356 -8.97 6.20 -14.48
C GLU A 356 -9.31 7.11 -15.69
N THR A 357 -9.09 8.43 -15.56
CA THR A 357 -9.29 9.44 -16.62
C THR A 357 -7.98 10.03 -17.14
N GLN A 358 -6.84 9.43 -16.80
CA GLN A 358 -5.51 9.90 -17.21
C GLN A 358 -4.85 8.87 -18.14
N PRO A 359 -4.00 9.30 -19.08
CA PRO A 359 -3.20 8.40 -19.91
C PRO A 359 -2.10 7.75 -19.06
N VAL A 360 -2.47 6.74 -18.29
CA VAL A 360 -1.57 5.87 -17.54
C VAL A 360 -2.01 4.43 -17.77
N GLY A 361 -1.09 3.46 -17.64
CA GLY A 361 -1.47 2.05 -17.67
C GLY A 361 -2.53 1.77 -16.61
N GLN A 362 -3.68 1.19 -17.00
CA GLN A 362 -4.77 0.92 -16.07
C GLN A 362 -4.67 -0.49 -15.49
N PHE A 363 -5.28 -0.73 -14.33
CA PHE A 363 -5.30 -2.07 -13.72
C PHE A 363 -6.08 -3.10 -14.55
N LYS A 364 -7.01 -2.65 -15.39
CA LYS A 364 -7.76 -3.50 -16.35
C LYS A 364 -6.91 -3.98 -17.53
N ASP A 365 -5.80 -3.31 -17.80
CA ASP A 365 -4.92 -3.55 -18.95
C ASP A 365 -3.68 -4.39 -18.57
N LEU A 366 -3.64 -4.89 -17.32
CA LEU A 366 -2.55 -5.73 -16.81
C LEU A 366 -2.59 -7.12 -17.44
N GLY A 367 -1.49 -7.50 -18.10
CA GLY A 367 -1.36 -8.79 -18.77
C GLY A 367 -1.96 -8.84 -20.18
N ASP A 368 -2.57 -7.75 -20.66
CA ASP A 368 -3.02 -7.65 -22.05
C ASP A 368 -1.82 -7.41 -22.98
N SER A 369 -1.26 -8.52 -23.48
CA SER A 369 -0.13 -8.51 -24.42
C SER A 369 -0.47 -7.99 -25.82
N SER A 370 -1.75 -7.70 -26.11
CA SER A 370 -2.18 -7.13 -27.39
C SER A 370 -1.93 -5.62 -27.51
N LEU A 371 -1.78 -4.92 -26.38
CA LEU A 371 -1.55 -3.48 -26.38
C LEU A 371 -0.15 -3.12 -26.93
N PRO A 372 -0.03 -2.09 -27.78
CA PRO A 372 1.26 -1.63 -28.29
C PRO A 372 2.08 -0.95 -27.18
N GLU A 373 3.41 -1.08 -27.26
CA GLU A 373 4.31 -0.31 -26.39
C GLU A 373 4.50 1.09 -26.96
N GLY A 374 4.50 2.13 -26.11
CA GLY A 374 4.66 3.51 -26.54
C GLY A 374 3.64 4.48 -25.93
N PRO A 375 3.48 5.69 -26.51
CA PRO A 375 2.51 6.69 -26.05
C PRO A 375 1.06 6.18 -26.02
N ILE A 376 0.32 6.55 -24.99
CA ILE A 376 -1.09 6.15 -24.81
C ILE A 376 -2.03 7.11 -25.57
N GLU A 377 -1.78 8.40 -25.43
CA GLU A 377 -2.35 9.51 -26.18
C GLU A 377 -1.26 10.09 -27.10
N GLN A 378 -1.60 10.25 -28.39
CA GLN A 378 -0.71 10.88 -29.36
C GLN A 378 -0.61 12.40 -29.10
N PRO A 379 0.54 13.03 -29.38
CA PRO A 379 0.68 14.48 -29.33
C PRO A 379 -0.40 15.20 -30.14
N THR A 380 -1.13 16.13 -29.51
CA THR A 380 -2.04 17.05 -30.22
C THR A 380 -1.29 18.34 -30.61
N PRO A 381 -1.75 19.09 -31.62
CA PRO A 381 -1.18 20.39 -31.94
C PRO A 381 -1.16 21.32 -30.73
N LEU A 382 -0.08 22.08 -30.54
CA LEU A 382 0.07 23.01 -29.41
C LEU A 382 -1.07 24.06 -29.32
N SER A 383 -1.72 24.37 -30.44
CA SER A 383 -2.92 25.22 -30.51
C SER A 383 -4.16 24.63 -29.81
N GLU A 384 -4.23 23.30 -29.66
CA GLU A 384 -5.30 22.59 -28.97
C GLU A 384 -5.00 22.40 -27.47
N VAL A 385 -3.73 22.50 -27.07
CA VAL A 385 -3.32 22.53 -25.66
C VAL A 385 -3.89 23.79 -25.01
N LYS A 386 -4.48 23.64 -23.82
CA LYS A 386 -5.10 24.76 -23.10
C LYS A 386 -4.04 25.81 -22.72
N GLN A 387 -4.12 26.99 -23.33
CA GLN A 387 -3.20 28.11 -23.09
C GLN A 387 -3.34 28.72 -21.68
N GLU A 388 -4.59 28.86 -21.21
CA GLU A 388 -4.90 29.41 -19.89
C GLU A 388 -4.74 28.36 -18.76
N PRO A 389 -4.34 28.77 -17.53
CA PRO A 389 -4.28 27.88 -16.38
C PRO A 389 -5.59 27.16 -16.05
N TYR A 390 -5.51 26.04 -15.33
CA TYR A 390 -6.71 25.41 -14.76
C TYR A 390 -7.35 26.25 -13.65
N ASN A 391 -8.68 26.24 -13.55
CA ASN A 391 -9.41 27.03 -12.56
C ASN A 391 -9.12 26.53 -11.14
N LEU A 392 -8.68 27.42 -10.26
CA LEU A 392 -8.61 27.20 -8.82
C LEU A 392 -9.87 27.74 -8.13
N PRO A 393 -10.23 27.25 -6.93
CA PRO A 393 -11.28 27.85 -6.12
C PRO A 393 -10.94 29.31 -5.79
N THR A 394 -11.94 30.18 -5.74
CA THR A 394 -11.83 31.65 -5.62
C THR A 394 -10.74 32.20 -4.68
N PRO A 395 -10.54 31.69 -3.44
CA PRO A 395 -9.52 32.23 -2.52
C PRO A 395 -8.07 31.87 -2.87
N TYR A 396 -7.82 31.06 -3.90
CA TYR A 396 -6.49 30.62 -4.30
C TYR A 396 -6.07 31.20 -5.65
N GLU A 397 -4.76 31.29 -5.85
CA GLU A 397 -4.11 31.71 -7.10
C GLU A 397 -2.90 30.82 -7.40
N TRP A 398 -2.58 30.65 -8.68
CA TRP A 398 -1.35 30.00 -9.10
C TRP A 398 -0.16 30.94 -8.92
N ILE A 399 1.00 30.36 -8.65
CA ILE A 399 2.29 31.06 -8.76
C ILE A 399 3.32 30.13 -9.40
N THR A 400 4.25 30.70 -10.15
CA THR A 400 5.46 30.00 -10.56
C THR A 400 6.53 30.26 -9.50
N CYS A 401 7.02 29.20 -8.86
CA CYS A 401 7.99 29.28 -7.78
C CYS A 401 9.40 29.39 -8.35
N ASP A 402 9.86 30.63 -8.52
CA ASP A 402 11.24 30.89 -8.92
C ASP A 402 12.22 30.55 -7.80
N MET A 403 13.03 29.52 -7.99
CA MET A 403 13.89 28.97 -6.94
C MET A 403 15.23 29.73 -6.79
N ASP A 404 15.55 30.64 -7.71
CA ASP A 404 16.63 31.63 -7.56
C ASP A 404 16.27 32.70 -6.51
N SER A 405 14.98 32.97 -6.30
CA SER A 405 14.54 33.90 -5.27
C SER A 405 14.72 33.27 -3.88
N GLY A 406 15.60 33.86 -3.07
CA GLY A 406 15.85 33.41 -1.70
C GLY A 406 14.58 33.36 -0.84
N GLU A 407 13.63 34.29 -1.03
CA GLU A 407 12.34 34.28 -0.33
C GLU A 407 11.46 33.11 -0.76
N MET A 408 11.35 32.85 -2.07
CA MET A 408 10.57 31.73 -2.60
C MET A 408 11.17 30.38 -2.21
N CYS A 409 12.49 30.24 -2.30
CA CYS A 409 13.21 29.05 -1.86
C CYS A 409 13.00 28.79 -0.36
N ASN A 410 12.99 29.85 0.48
CA ASN A 410 12.61 29.76 1.89
C ASN A 410 11.15 29.30 2.09
N GLU A 411 10.19 29.82 1.31
CA GLU A 411 8.79 29.41 1.38
C GLU A 411 8.57 27.95 0.94
N VAL A 412 9.21 27.50 -0.14
CA VAL A 412 9.16 26.12 -0.64
C VAL A 412 9.79 25.16 0.37
N TYR A 413 10.98 25.48 0.88
CA TYR A 413 11.62 24.74 1.98
C TYR A 413 10.68 24.65 3.21
N ALA A 414 10.12 25.78 3.65
CA ALA A 414 9.21 25.82 4.79
C ALA A 414 7.91 25.03 4.54
N LEU A 415 7.38 25.00 3.31
CA LEU A 415 6.24 24.16 2.95
C LEU A 415 6.62 22.67 3.07
N LEU A 416 7.73 22.25 2.44
CA LEU A 416 8.16 20.86 2.40
C LEU A 416 8.53 20.34 3.80
N SER A 417 9.42 21.01 4.53
CA SER A 417 9.85 20.62 5.88
C SER A 417 8.72 20.61 6.93
N ASN A 418 7.55 21.19 6.63
CA ASN A 418 6.36 21.10 7.49
C ASN A 418 5.26 20.17 6.96
N ASN A 419 5.19 19.89 5.65
CA ASN A 419 4.02 19.26 5.02
C ASN A 419 4.34 18.15 3.99
N TYR A 420 5.61 17.79 3.78
CA TYR A 420 5.98 16.71 2.86
C TYR A 420 5.92 15.32 3.53
N VAL A 421 6.62 14.34 2.95
CA VAL A 421 6.61 12.93 3.35
C VAL A 421 7.11 12.75 4.79
N GLU A 422 6.36 11.96 5.54
CA GLU A 422 6.62 11.51 6.91
C GLU A 422 6.60 9.97 6.88
N ASP A 423 7.39 9.32 7.73
CA ASP A 423 7.35 7.87 7.91
C ASP A 423 6.01 7.43 8.54
N VAL A 424 5.73 6.12 8.48
CA VAL A 424 4.46 5.53 8.96
C VAL A 424 4.22 5.82 10.45
N ASP A 425 5.28 5.84 11.26
CA ASP A 425 5.24 6.17 12.69
C ASP A 425 5.28 7.70 12.98
N SER A 426 5.46 8.56 11.96
CA SER A 426 5.61 10.02 12.07
C SER A 426 6.75 10.47 13.01
N MET A 427 7.85 9.73 13.02
CA MET A 427 9.06 9.94 13.81
C MET A 427 10.18 10.63 13.01
N PHE A 428 10.12 10.55 11.68
CA PHE A 428 11.04 11.16 10.72
C PHE A 428 10.28 11.88 9.61
N ARG A 429 10.73 13.09 9.28
CA ARG A 429 10.26 13.85 8.12
C ARG A 429 11.45 14.24 7.27
N PHE A 430 11.37 14.07 5.96
CA PHE A 430 12.44 14.55 5.07
C PHE A 430 12.63 16.06 5.24
N ASN A 431 13.89 16.47 5.32
CA ASN A 431 14.30 17.86 5.44
C ASN A 431 15.27 18.19 4.31
N TYR A 432 14.79 18.10 3.07
CA TYR A 432 15.50 18.56 1.88
C TYR A 432 16.09 19.94 2.14
N SER A 433 17.41 20.07 2.06
CA SER A 433 18.07 21.37 2.28
C SER A 433 17.79 22.30 1.10
N LYS A 434 18.06 23.60 1.26
CA LYS A 434 17.86 24.56 0.15
C LYS A 434 18.82 24.30 -0.99
N GLU A 435 20.03 23.86 -0.65
CA GLU A 435 21.10 23.49 -1.57
C GLU A 435 20.74 22.23 -2.36
N PHE A 436 20.05 21.27 -1.71
CA PHE A 436 19.48 20.09 -2.35
C PHE A 436 18.31 20.47 -3.26
N LEU A 437 17.35 21.28 -2.79
CA LEU A 437 16.22 21.73 -3.62
C LEU A 437 16.70 22.53 -4.83
N TYR A 438 17.72 23.37 -4.66
CA TYR A 438 18.34 24.08 -5.77
C TYR A 438 18.98 23.10 -6.77
N TRP A 439 19.76 22.13 -6.30
CA TRP A 439 20.36 21.10 -7.16
C TRP A 439 19.31 20.25 -7.90
N ALA A 440 18.31 19.72 -7.19
CA ALA A 440 17.27 18.86 -7.75
C ALA A 440 16.32 19.57 -8.73
N LEU A 441 16.19 20.91 -8.65
CA LEU A 441 15.25 21.70 -9.46
C LEU A 441 15.92 22.56 -10.54
N HIS A 442 17.25 22.53 -10.67
CA HIS A 442 17.97 23.25 -11.73
C HIS A 442 18.89 22.35 -12.56
N PRO A 443 18.45 21.17 -13.07
CA PRO A 443 19.24 20.47 -14.08
C PRO A 443 19.40 21.31 -15.37
N PRO A 444 20.38 20.97 -16.21
CA PRO A 444 20.56 21.62 -17.50
C PRO A 444 19.25 21.67 -18.31
N GLY A 445 18.87 22.85 -18.79
CA GLY A 445 17.64 23.06 -19.58
C GLY A 445 16.32 23.01 -18.79
N TYR A 446 16.32 23.09 -17.45
CA TYR A 446 15.09 23.11 -16.65
C TYR A 446 14.11 24.24 -17.03
N TYR A 447 12.81 23.95 -16.90
CA TYR A 447 11.74 24.90 -17.18
C TYR A 447 11.24 25.55 -15.88
N ARG A 448 11.53 26.85 -15.67
CA ARG A 448 10.99 27.62 -14.53
C ARG A 448 9.47 27.50 -14.42
N SER A 449 8.76 27.43 -15.56
CA SER A 449 7.31 27.28 -15.65
C SER A 449 6.78 26.01 -14.95
N TRP A 450 7.61 24.96 -14.82
CA TRP A 450 7.23 23.67 -14.22
C TRP A 450 7.34 23.63 -12.69
N HIS A 451 7.85 24.69 -12.05
CA HIS A 451 7.82 24.86 -10.60
C HIS A 451 6.52 25.54 -10.16
N ILE A 452 5.50 24.77 -9.80
CA ILE A 452 4.12 25.26 -9.68
C ILE A 452 3.67 25.30 -8.23
N GLY A 453 3.43 26.51 -7.74
CA GLY A 453 2.87 26.76 -6.41
C GLY A 453 1.40 27.16 -6.44
N VAL A 454 0.71 26.97 -5.31
CA VAL A 454 -0.62 27.53 -5.04
C VAL A 454 -0.53 28.43 -3.82
N ARG A 455 -0.97 29.69 -3.94
CA ARG A 455 -1.05 30.66 -2.85
C ARG A 455 -2.50 30.97 -2.48
N VAL A 456 -2.71 31.43 -1.24
CA VAL A 456 -3.97 32.05 -0.79
C VAL A 456 -3.92 33.54 -1.14
N LYS A 457 -4.90 34.06 -1.89
CA LYS A 457 -4.90 35.44 -2.39
C LYS A 457 -4.72 36.50 -1.31
N ASN A 458 -5.43 36.36 -0.19
CA ASN A 458 -5.49 37.38 0.87
C ASN A 458 -4.23 37.40 1.75
N SER A 459 -3.63 36.25 2.04
CA SER A 459 -2.47 36.14 2.93
C SER A 459 -1.15 35.89 2.20
N LYS A 460 -1.20 35.71 0.88
CA LYS A 460 -0.09 35.34 -0.02
C LYS A 460 0.70 34.09 0.40
N LYS A 461 0.26 33.34 1.41
CA LYS A 461 0.92 32.14 1.91
C LYS A 461 0.89 31.01 0.87
N LEU A 462 2.06 30.41 0.59
CA LEU A 462 2.17 29.18 -0.19
C LEU A 462 1.54 27.99 0.57
N VAL A 463 0.66 27.25 -0.11
CA VAL A 463 -0.12 26.14 0.48
C VAL A 463 -0.08 24.84 -0.31
N ALA A 464 0.48 24.83 -1.51
CA ALA A 464 0.84 23.62 -2.23
C ALA A 464 1.97 23.88 -3.23
N PHE A 465 2.69 22.83 -3.60
CA PHE A 465 3.78 22.82 -4.57
C PHE A 465 3.81 21.51 -5.37
N ILE A 466 4.24 21.56 -6.63
CA ILE A 466 4.58 20.42 -7.49
C ILE A 466 5.65 20.86 -8.47
N THR A 467 6.57 19.97 -8.84
CA THR A 467 7.63 20.28 -9.79
C THR A 467 7.71 19.24 -10.89
N GLY A 468 8.09 19.67 -12.09
CA GLY A 468 8.69 18.81 -13.09
C GLY A 468 10.09 19.32 -13.43
N VAL A 469 11.00 18.42 -13.81
CA VAL A 469 12.26 18.74 -14.50
C VAL A 469 12.39 17.90 -15.77
N PRO A 470 13.02 18.38 -16.85
CA PRO A 470 13.20 17.59 -18.05
C PRO A 470 14.31 16.55 -17.85
N ALA A 471 14.10 15.35 -18.39
CA ALA A 471 15.09 14.28 -18.42
C ALA A 471 15.05 13.54 -19.77
N LYS A 472 16.24 13.20 -20.29
CA LYS A 472 16.38 12.28 -21.43
C LYS A 472 16.28 10.87 -20.89
N ILE A 473 15.17 10.18 -21.15
CA ILE A 473 14.92 8.82 -20.65
C ILE A 473 14.89 7.86 -21.83
N ARG A 474 15.75 6.85 -21.78
CA ARG A 474 15.76 5.72 -22.71
C ARG A 474 14.80 4.63 -22.23
N VAL A 475 13.92 4.21 -23.13
CA VAL A 475 13.03 3.06 -22.97
C VAL A 475 13.36 2.07 -24.10
N ARG A 476 13.92 0.92 -23.72
CA ARG A 476 14.57 -0.04 -24.64
C ARG A 476 15.59 0.66 -25.53
N ASP A 477 15.31 0.79 -26.82
CA ASP A 477 16.23 1.36 -27.82
C ASP A 477 15.89 2.81 -28.19
N THR A 478 14.79 3.37 -27.67
CA THR A 478 14.33 4.74 -27.99
C THR A 478 14.57 5.69 -26.83
N VAL A 479 15.06 6.90 -27.12
CA VAL A 479 15.24 7.98 -26.14
C VAL A 479 14.12 9.00 -26.30
N PHE A 480 13.48 9.35 -25.19
CA PHE A 480 12.42 10.36 -25.10
C PHE A 480 12.87 11.48 -24.16
N VAL A 481 12.45 12.72 -24.44
CA VAL A 481 12.47 13.77 -23.41
C VAL A 481 11.17 13.62 -22.62
N MET A 482 11.28 13.37 -21.32
CA MET A 482 10.15 13.22 -20.41
C MET A 482 10.27 14.23 -19.27
N ALA A 483 9.16 14.55 -18.60
CA ALA A 483 9.20 15.29 -17.34
C ALA A 483 9.35 14.33 -16.15
N GLU A 484 10.37 14.51 -15.30
CA GLU A 484 10.45 13.86 -14.00
C GLU A 484 9.66 14.68 -12.97
N ILE A 485 8.55 14.13 -12.47
CA ILE A 485 7.64 14.82 -11.55
C ILE A 485 7.98 14.44 -10.10
N ASN A 486 8.27 15.45 -9.28
CA ASN A 486 8.60 15.28 -7.86
C ASN A 486 8.01 16.42 -6.99
N PHE A 487 8.30 16.39 -5.69
CA PHE A 487 7.97 17.42 -4.69
C PHE A 487 6.49 17.82 -4.57
N LEU A 488 5.57 16.95 -5.02
CA LEU A 488 4.13 17.13 -4.88
C LEU A 488 3.73 17.21 -3.39
N CYS A 489 3.51 18.44 -2.92
CA CYS A 489 3.21 18.76 -1.55
C CYS A 489 1.90 19.56 -1.46
N VAL A 490 1.00 19.14 -0.57
CA VAL A 490 -0.18 19.93 -0.18
C VAL A 490 -0.17 20.12 1.32
N HIS A 491 -0.28 21.38 1.76
CA HIS A 491 -0.30 21.78 3.16
C HIS A 491 -1.31 20.95 3.94
N LYS A 492 -0.95 20.45 5.13
CA LYS A 492 -1.73 19.43 5.88
C LYS A 492 -3.22 19.76 5.98
N LYS A 493 -3.55 21.00 6.33
CA LYS A 493 -4.92 21.58 6.42
C LYS A 493 -5.75 21.56 5.11
N LEU A 494 -5.13 21.41 3.94
CA LEU A 494 -5.81 21.36 2.63
C LEU A 494 -5.84 19.95 1.99
N ARG A 495 -5.28 18.94 2.66
CA ARG A 495 -5.39 17.54 2.22
C ARG A 495 -6.87 17.13 2.17
N SER A 496 -7.21 16.20 1.28
CA SER A 496 -8.60 15.79 0.96
C SER A 496 -9.51 16.84 0.31
N LYS A 497 -9.04 18.09 0.04
CA LYS A 497 -9.79 19.11 -0.72
C LYS A 497 -9.68 18.99 -2.26
N ARG A 498 -9.17 17.86 -2.77
CA ARG A 498 -8.98 17.57 -4.21
C ARG A 498 -8.10 18.58 -4.98
N LEU A 499 -7.21 19.31 -4.30
CA LEU A 499 -6.25 20.21 -4.94
C LEU A 499 -5.24 19.45 -5.82
N THR A 500 -4.77 18.28 -5.37
CA THR A 500 -3.79 17.46 -6.09
C THR A 500 -4.17 17.12 -7.54
N PRO A 501 -5.36 16.60 -7.87
CA PRO A 501 -5.83 16.46 -9.26
C PRO A 501 -5.71 17.73 -10.12
N VAL A 502 -5.98 18.91 -9.55
CA VAL A 502 -5.92 20.19 -10.29
C VAL A 502 -4.45 20.58 -10.54
N MET A 503 -3.56 20.32 -9.57
CA MET A 503 -2.12 20.53 -9.72
C MET A 503 -1.47 19.58 -10.72
N ILE A 504 -1.90 18.31 -10.76
CA ILE A 504 -1.43 17.36 -11.77
C ILE A 504 -1.87 17.84 -13.16
N LYS A 505 -3.13 18.25 -13.34
CA LYS A 505 -3.59 18.81 -14.62
C LYS A 505 -2.84 20.08 -15.03
N GLU A 506 -2.50 20.97 -14.09
CA GLU A 506 -1.71 22.17 -14.39
C GLU A 506 -0.25 21.86 -14.73
N VAL A 507 0.41 20.89 -14.07
CA VAL A 507 1.78 20.49 -14.48
C VAL A 507 1.76 19.79 -15.84
N THR A 508 0.82 18.87 -16.09
CA THR A 508 0.64 18.24 -17.41
C THR A 508 0.46 19.29 -18.50
N ARG A 509 -0.39 20.30 -18.29
CA ARG A 509 -0.62 21.39 -19.24
C ARG A 509 0.66 22.18 -19.53
N ARG A 510 1.44 22.54 -18.51
CA ARG A 510 2.70 23.29 -18.69
C ARG A 510 3.80 22.45 -19.34
N VAL A 511 3.83 21.14 -19.11
CA VAL A 511 4.74 20.20 -19.78
C VAL A 511 4.35 20.05 -21.27
N GLN A 512 3.05 19.92 -21.56
CA GLN A 512 2.51 19.85 -22.93
C GLN A 512 2.72 21.14 -23.74
N LEU A 513 2.71 22.31 -23.12
CA LEU A 513 3.02 23.57 -23.80
C LEU A 513 4.47 23.64 -24.31
N GLU A 514 5.41 22.97 -23.66
CA GLU A 514 6.81 22.80 -24.12
C GLU A 514 6.95 21.62 -25.11
N ASN A 515 5.83 21.12 -25.66
CA ASN A 515 5.75 19.95 -26.56
C ASN A 515 6.28 18.63 -25.97
N ILE A 516 6.24 18.47 -24.64
CA ILE A 516 6.62 17.24 -23.95
C ILE A 516 5.36 16.53 -23.47
N TRP A 517 5.26 15.23 -23.74
CA TRP A 517 3.99 14.49 -23.61
C TRP A 517 4.03 13.36 -22.58
N GLN A 518 5.23 12.93 -22.18
CA GLN A 518 5.48 11.85 -21.23
C GLN A 518 6.05 12.36 -19.92
N ALA A 519 5.83 11.63 -18.83
CA ALA A 519 6.45 11.90 -17.54
C ALA A 519 6.81 10.63 -16.78
N ALA A 520 7.87 10.68 -15.97
CA ALA A 520 8.21 9.64 -15.01
C ALA A 520 7.98 10.16 -13.58
N TYR A 521 7.46 9.33 -12.69
CA TYR A 521 7.25 9.70 -11.29
C TYR A 521 7.25 8.47 -10.37
N THR A 522 7.53 8.70 -9.09
CA THR A 522 7.46 7.67 -8.05
C THR A 522 6.43 7.98 -6.98
N ALA A 523 5.92 6.94 -6.32
CA ALA A 523 5.16 7.09 -5.08
C ALA A 523 5.35 5.87 -4.17
N GLY A 524 5.44 6.09 -2.85
CA GLY A 524 5.37 5.02 -1.84
C GLY A 524 3.93 4.53 -1.56
N VAL A 525 2.98 4.78 -2.47
CA VAL A 525 1.61 4.26 -2.39
C VAL A 525 1.14 3.89 -3.78
N VAL A 526 0.70 2.63 -3.95
CA VAL A 526 0.25 2.07 -5.23
C VAL A 526 -0.79 2.96 -5.96
N ARG A 527 -0.61 3.08 -7.28
CA ARG A 527 -1.50 3.70 -8.27
C ARG A 527 -1.67 2.74 -9.47
N PRO A 528 -2.69 2.93 -10.33
CA PRO A 528 -2.70 2.28 -11.64
C PRO A 528 -1.61 2.94 -12.49
N THR A 529 -0.65 2.22 -13.06
CA THR A 529 -0.17 0.87 -12.72
C THR A 529 1.35 0.98 -12.68
N PRO A 530 2.05 0.46 -11.66
CA PRO A 530 3.49 0.66 -11.55
C PRO A 530 4.23 -0.12 -12.62
N ILE A 531 5.22 0.52 -13.23
CA ILE A 531 6.13 -0.12 -14.18
C ILE A 531 7.22 -0.93 -13.48
N ALA A 532 7.52 -0.62 -12.21
CA ALA A 532 8.43 -1.36 -11.34
C ALA A 532 8.13 -1.02 -9.87
N THR A 533 8.48 -1.92 -8.96
CA THR A 533 8.45 -1.70 -7.50
C THR A 533 9.80 -2.08 -6.93
N CYS A 534 10.43 -1.17 -6.19
CA CYS A 534 11.72 -1.38 -5.54
C CYS A 534 11.59 -1.30 -4.01
N GLN A 535 12.26 -2.19 -3.29
CA GLN A 535 12.30 -2.18 -1.82
C GLN A 535 13.38 -1.19 -1.33
N TYR A 536 13.09 -0.40 -0.30
CA TYR A 536 14.14 0.32 0.43
C TYR A 536 14.92 -0.60 1.37
N TRP A 537 16.23 -0.39 1.45
CA TRP A 537 17.17 -1.11 2.30
C TRP A 537 18.04 -0.13 3.10
N HIS A 538 18.36 -0.50 4.34
CA HIS A 538 19.06 0.38 5.29
C HIS A 538 20.30 -0.28 5.88
N ARG A 539 21.43 0.44 5.89
CA ARG A 539 22.71 0.02 6.46
C ARG A 539 23.14 0.98 7.58
N SER A 540 23.25 0.47 8.80
CA SER A 540 23.52 1.31 9.98
C SER A 540 24.99 1.74 10.11
N LEU A 541 25.30 3.00 9.83
CA LEU A 541 26.65 3.56 10.00
C LEU A 541 26.91 4.01 11.45
N ASN A 542 25.89 4.56 12.11
CA ASN A 542 25.90 4.96 13.52
C ASN A 542 24.85 4.19 14.35
N PRO A 543 25.07 2.89 14.66
CA PRO A 543 24.10 2.09 15.41
C PRO A 543 23.75 2.68 16.78
N LYS A 544 24.65 3.48 17.40
CA LYS A 544 24.37 4.13 18.69
C LYS A 544 23.22 5.13 18.53
N LYS A 545 23.36 6.11 17.63
CA LYS A 545 22.32 7.11 17.35
C LYS A 545 21.10 6.46 16.72
N LEU A 546 21.26 5.58 15.72
CA LEU A 546 20.13 4.87 15.10
C LEU A 546 19.32 4.05 16.09
N ILE A 547 19.87 3.56 17.21
CA ILE A 547 19.13 2.88 18.30
C ILE A 547 18.51 3.88 19.29
N ASP A 548 19.06 5.08 19.46
CA ASP A 548 18.53 6.08 20.40
C ASP A 548 17.39 6.96 19.82
N VAL A 549 17.26 7.06 18.49
CA VAL A 549 16.40 8.09 17.80
C VAL A 549 15.09 7.63 17.13
N GLY A 550 14.56 6.45 17.44
CA GLY A 550 13.43 5.86 16.70
C GLY A 550 13.80 4.84 15.60
N PHE A 551 14.86 5.09 14.83
CA PHE A 551 15.15 4.43 13.55
C PHE A 551 15.34 2.90 13.59
N SER A 552 16.47 2.38 14.09
CA SER A 552 16.73 0.93 14.13
C SER A 552 16.28 0.28 15.44
N ARG A 553 15.61 -0.87 15.33
CA ARG A 553 15.16 -1.72 16.44
C ARG A 553 16.21 -2.83 16.74
N ILE A 554 16.35 -3.37 17.96
CA ILE A 554 17.43 -4.34 18.33
C ILE A 554 16.96 -5.82 18.39
N SER A 555 17.63 -6.70 17.63
CA SER A 555 17.25 -8.13 17.43
C SER A 555 17.44 -9.05 18.64
N GLY A 556 16.39 -9.23 19.43
CA GLY A 556 16.17 -10.40 20.28
C GLY A 556 17.17 -10.55 21.43
N ARG A 557 18.21 -11.38 21.26
CA ARG A 557 19.32 -11.52 22.23
C ARG A 557 20.48 -10.54 21.97
N MET A 558 20.43 -9.72 20.92
CA MET A 558 21.47 -8.73 20.63
C MET A 558 21.50 -7.61 21.69
N ARG A 559 22.70 -7.12 22.00
CA ARG A 559 22.92 -5.96 22.90
C ARG A 559 23.52 -4.82 22.07
N LYS A 560 23.30 -3.56 22.47
CA LYS A 560 23.79 -2.36 21.77
C LYS A 560 25.27 -2.45 21.36
N ASN A 561 26.14 -2.91 22.27
CA ASN A 561 27.58 -3.11 21.99
C ASN A 561 27.86 -4.21 20.95
N ARG A 562 27.03 -5.25 20.87
CA ARG A 562 27.15 -6.31 19.84
C ARG A 562 26.66 -5.81 18.48
N THR A 563 25.64 -4.98 18.44
CA THR A 563 25.17 -4.31 17.21
C THR A 563 26.20 -3.31 16.68
N ILE A 564 26.83 -2.52 17.57
CA ILE A 564 27.96 -1.64 17.20
C ILE A 564 29.14 -2.44 16.63
N LYS A 565 29.49 -3.59 17.24
CA LYS A 565 30.53 -4.48 16.69
C LYS A 565 30.15 -5.11 15.35
N LEU A 566 28.90 -5.56 15.16
CA LEU A 566 28.41 -6.18 13.92
C LEU A 566 28.55 -5.26 12.71
N TYR A 567 28.22 -3.98 12.90
CA TYR A 567 28.19 -2.97 11.86
C TYR A 567 29.47 -2.14 11.74
N LYS A 568 30.51 -2.41 12.56
CA LYS A 568 31.81 -1.73 12.46
C LYS A 568 32.37 -1.90 11.04
N LEU A 569 32.79 -0.78 10.46
CA LEU A 569 33.52 -0.68 9.20
C LEU A 569 35.01 -0.39 9.48
N PRO A 570 35.90 -0.70 8.52
CA PRO A 570 37.30 -0.24 8.52
C PRO A 570 37.43 1.29 8.67
N ASP A 571 38.63 1.72 9.05
CA ASP A 571 38.95 3.14 9.26
C ASP A 571 39.61 3.78 8.01
N GLN A 572 39.96 2.97 7.00
CA GLN A 572 40.45 3.38 5.68
C GLN A 572 39.76 2.56 4.58
N THR A 573 39.64 3.15 3.38
CA THR A 573 39.15 2.47 2.18
C THR A 573 40.13 1.38 1.74
N VAL A 574 39.61 0.35 1.08
CA VAL A 574 40.36 -0.88 0.78
C VAL A 574 40.82 -0.92 -0.69
N THR A 575 40.20 -0.15 -1.58
CA THR A 575 40.53 -0.12 -3.02
C THR A 575 41.61 0.91 -3.32
N PRO A 576 42.76 0.52 -3.91
CA PRO A 576 43.78 1.47 -4.40
C PRO A 576 43.18 2.42 -5.43
N GLY A 577 43.66 3.67 -5.46
CA GLY A 577 43.14 4.68 -6.39
C GLY A 577 41.72 5.19 -6.09
N PHE A 578 41.10 4.77 -4.99
CA PHE A 578 39.79 5.29 -4.56
C PHE A 578 39.91 6.76 -4.11
N ARG A 579 39.41 7.69 -4.92
CA ARG A 579 39.45 9.14 -4.66
C ARG A 579 38.11 9.81 -4.93
N LYS A 580 37.98 11.09 -4.54
CA LYS A 580 36.79 11.90 -4.83
C LYS A 580 36.82 12.33 -6.31
N MET A 581 35.65 12.45 -6.93
CA MET A 581 35.50 12.92 -8.31
C MET A 581 35.84 14.42 -8.42
N GLU A 582 36.54 14.79 -9.50
CA GLU A 582 36.91 16.16 -9.84
C GLU A 582 36.34 16.56 -11.22
N PRO A 583 36.27 17.86 -11.57
CA PRO A 583 35.66 18.31 -12.84
C PRO A 583 36.27 17.69 -14.10
N HIS A 584 37.58 17.42 -14.07
CA HIS A 584 38.28 16.82 -15.21
C HIS A 584 37.89 15.34 -15.47
N ASP A 585 37.26 14.67 -14.51
CA ASP A 585 36.81 13.28 -14.63
C ASP A 585 35.46 13.15 -15.38
N VAL A 586 34.69 14.24 -15.51
CA VAL A 586 33.32 14.23 -16.06
C VAL A 586 33.23 13.43 -17.37
N PRO A 587 34.07 13.64 -18.41
CA PRO A 587 33.97 12.88 -19.65
C PRO A 587 34.21 11.37 -19.48
N ALA A 588 35.06 10.97 -18.53
CA ALA A 588 35.33 9.56 -18.25
C ALA A 588 34.16 8.90 -17.52
N VAL A 589 33.60 9.57 -16.52
CA VAL A 589 32.41 9.14 -15.79
C VAL A 589 31.19 9.05 -16.71
N SER A 590 30.98 10.03 -17.60
CA SER A 590 29.90 10.01 -18.59
C SER A 590 29.97 8.79 -19.51
N ARG A 591 31.16 8.45 -20.03
CA ARG A 591 31.35 7.24 -20.84
C ARG A 591 31.04 5.96 -20.06
N LEU A 592 31.53 5.84 -18.82
CA LEU A 592 31.26 4.68 -17.96
C LEU A 592 29.77 4.53 -17.65
N LEU A 593 29.11 5.63 -17.25
CA LEU A 593 27.71 5.65 -16.87
C LEU A 593 26.80 5.35 -18.06
N LYS A 594 27.00 6.01 -19.20
CA LYS A 594 26.22 5.78 -20.43
C LYS A 594 26.36 4.33 -20.91
N ASN A 595 27.55 3.74 -20.84
CA ASN A 595 27.78 2.34 -21.21
C ASN A 595 27.18 1.33 -20.21
N TYR A 596 27.08 1.68 -18.93
CA TYR A 596 26.41 0.86 -17.93
C TYR A 596 24.88 0.95 -18.06
N LEU A 597 24.33 2.16 -18.06
CA LEU A 597 22.87 2.39 -18.12
C LEU A 597 22.25 1.81 -19.39
N LYS A 598 22.96 1.84 -20.54
CA LYS A 598 22.53 1.20 -21.80
C LYS A 598 22.12 -0.28 -21.67
N LYS A 599 22.60 -0.99 -20.65
CA LYS A 599 22.26 -2.41 -20.40
C LYS A 599 20.88 -2.62 -19.77
N LEU A 600 20.30 -1.56 -19.22
CA LEU A 600 19.01 -1.58 -18.52
C LEU A 600 17.86 -1.28 -19.50
N ILE A 601 16.63 -1.68 -19.19
CA ILE A 601 15.47 -1.45 -20.08
C ILE A 601 14.97 -0.01 -19.99
N PHE A 602 14.96 0.57 -18.78
CA PHE A 602 14.47 1.94 -18.54
C PHE A 602 15.50 2.72 -17.72
N ALA A 603 16.16 3.71 -18.32
CA ALA A 603 17.22 4.48 -17.65
C ALA A 603 17.42 5.86 -18.30
N PRO A 604 17.95 6.86 -17.58
CA PRO A 604 18.33 8.12 -18.20
C PRO A 604 19.47 7.94 -19.23
N ASP A 605 19.46 8.74 -20.29
CA ASP A 605 20.53 8.87 -21.27
C ASP A 605 21.30 10.17 -21.06
N PHE A 606 22.12 10.19 -20.01
CA PHE A 606 22.91 11.37 -19.64
C PHE A 606 23.96 11.76 -20.70
N ASP A 607 24.21 13.05 -20.80
CA ASP A 607 25.41 13.63 -21.44
C ASP A 607 26.44 14.13 -20.42
N GLU A 608 27.38 15.00 -20.82
CA GLU A 608 28.43 15.51 -19.94
C GLU A 608 27.92 16.62 -19.02
N ASP A 609 27.01 17.48 -19.48
CA ASP A 609 26.37 18.54 -18.67
C ASP A 609 25.49 17.92 -17.57
N ASP A 610 24.74 16.87 -17.92
CA ASP A 610 23.96 16.07 -16.97
C ASP A 610 24.87 15.46 -15.88
N VAL A 611 26.00 14.88 -16.25
CA VAL A 611 26.93 14.22 -15.31
C VAL A 611 27.67 15.22 -14.43
N GLU A 612 28.06 16.38 -14.98
CA GLU A 612 28.60 17.47 -14.16
C GLU A 612 27.58 17.91 -13.11
N HIS A 613 26.33 18.20 -13.52
CA HIS A 613 25.30 18.66 -12.58
C HIS A 613 24.91 17.60 -11.54
N TRP A 614 24.67 16.35 -11.96
CA TRP A 614 24.16 15.31 -11.06
C TRP A 614 25.23 14.60 -10.23
N LEU A 615 26.48 14.51 -10.70
CA LEU A 615 27.50 13.67 -10.06
C LEU A 615 28.75 14.42 -9.61
N LEU A 616 29.01 15.66 -10.04
CA LEU A 616 30.14 16.41 -9.49
C LEU A 616 29.89 16.69 -7.99
N PRO A 617 30.82 16.36 -7.08
CA PRO A 617 30.52 16.39 -5.65
C PRO A 617 30.24 17.79 -5.11
N LYS A 618 29.09 17.95 -4.44
CA LYS A 618 28.62 19.20 -3.83
C LYS A 618 28.35 18.99 -2.34
N GLU A 619 28.99 19.81 -1.51
CA GLU A 619 29.00 19.62 -0.05
C GLU A 619 27.58 19.52 0.53
N ASN A 620 27.33 18.47 1.33
CA ASN A 620 26.03 18.16 1.94
C ASN A 620 24.86 17.99 0.94
N VAL A 621 25.14 17.77 -0.35
CA VAL A 621 24.14 17.49 -1.40
C VAL A 621 24.45 16.15 -2.08
N VAL A 622 25.60 16.01 -2.74
CA VAL A 622 26.00 14.76 -3.43
C VAL A 622 27.50 14.52 -3.27
N ASP A 623 27.87 13.28 -3.00
CA ASP A 623 29.25 12.80 -2.89
C ASP A 623 29.47 11.67 -3.91
N SER A 624 30.44 11.86 -4.81
CA SER A 624 30.85 10.87 -5.83
C SER A 624 32.33 10.55 -5.71
N TYR A 625 32.67 9.27 -5.86
CA TYR A 625 34.01 8.72 -5.72
C TYR A 625 34.33 7.78 -6.89
N LEU A 626 35.59 7.81 -7.31
CA LEU A 626 36.12 7.09 -8.46
C LEU A 626 37.19 6.10 -8.02
N VAL A 627 37.41 5.06 -8.82
CA VAL A 627 38.62 4.23 -8.76
C VAL A 627 39.48 4.56 -9.98
N GLU A 628 40.64 5.14 -9.73
CA GLU A 628 41.68 5.37 -10.73
C GLU A 628 42.68 4.21 -10.73
N SER A 629 42.94 3.63 -11.91
CA SER A 629 43.93 2.57 -12.11
C SER A 629 45.34 3.05 -11.73
N PRO A 630 46.02 2.46 -10.73
CA PRO A 630 47.38 2.87 -10.36
C PRO A 630 48.45 2.64 -11.45
N GLU A 631 48.12 1.85 -12.48
CA GLU A 631 49.02 1.50 -13.58
C GLU A 631 48.77 2.34 -14.84
N THR A 632 47.50 2.65 -15.14
CA THR A 632 47.10 3.31 -16.40
C THR A 632 46.55 4.72 -16.20
N HIS A 633 46.31 5.16 -14.95
CA HIS A 633 45.61 6.40 -14.59
C HIS A 633 44.20 6.55 -15.20
N GLU A 634 43.63 5.47 -15.73
CA GLU A 634 42.26 5.45 -16.25
C GLU A 634 41.24 5.25 -15.11
N ILE A 635 40.10 5.93 -15.21
CA ILE A 635 38.96 5.70 -14.30
C ILE A 635 38.26 4.40 -14.69
N THR A 636 38.18 3.44 -13.77
CA THR A 636 37.61 2.11 -14.02
C THR A 636 36.23 1.91 -13.42
N ASP A 637 35.99 2.49 -12.25
CA ASP A 637 34.78 2.29 -11.45
C ASP A 637 34.37 3.61 -10.78
N PHE A 638 33.08 3.78 -10.46
CA PHE A 638 32.64 4.90 -9.62
C PHE A 638 31.40 4.55 -8.78
N CYS A 639 31.23 5.23 -7.66
CA CYS A 639 30.03 5.16 -6.83
C CYS A 639 29.63 6.55 -6.33
N SER A 640 28.33 6.75 -6.13
CA SER A 640 27.78 8.03 -5.68
C SER A 640 26.62 7.86 -4.71
N PHE A 641 26.46 8.85 -3.83
CA PHE A 641 25.34 8.94 -2.92
C PHE A 641 24.97 10.40 -2.62
N TYR A 642 23.68 10.68 -2.47
CA TYR A 642 23.20 11.99 -2.08
C TYR A 642 22.85 12.08 -0.60
N THR A 643 22.89 13.30 -0.07
CA THR A 643 22.59 13.62 1.33
C THR A 643 21.12 14.03 1.43
N LEU A 644 20.32 13.23 2.14
CA LEU A 644 18.95 13.61 2.48
C LEU A 644 18.77 13.49 3.99
N PRO A 645 18.89 14.61 4.74
CA PRO A 645 18.71 14.57 6.18
C PRO A 645 17.22 14.51 6.54
N SER A 646 16.92 13.80 7.62
CA SER A 646 15.56 13.73 8.19
C SER A 646 15.51 14.43 9.54
N SER A 647 14.50 15.28 9.74
CA SER A 647 14.18 15.87 11.04
C SER A 647 13.67 14.79 11.98
N ILE A 648 14.29 14.67 13.16
CA ILE A 648 13.93 13.68 14.18
C ILE A 648 12.86 14.28 15.09
N LEU A 649 11.62 13.82 14.94
CA LEU A 649 10.51 14.27 15.74
C LEU A 649 10.54 13.54 17.10
N GLY A 650 10.52 14.30 18.20
CA GLY A 650 10.44 13.76 19.57
C GLY A 650 11.76 13.61 20.34
N ASN A 651 12.93 13.83 19.74
CA ASN A 651 14.19 13.51 20.42
C ASN A 651 14.96 14.71 21.00
N GLN A 652 14.88 14.89 22.33
CA GLN A 652 15.64 15.91 23.10
C GLN A 652 17.20 15.77 23.07
N ASN A 653 17.82 14.90 22.24
CA ASN A 653 19.29 14.74 22.12
C ASN A 653 19.78 14.92 20.68
N HIS A 654 18.89 14.72 19.70
CA HIS A 654 19.24 14.61 18.29
C HIS A 654 18.12 15.26 17.49
N SER A 655 18.42 16.39 16.84
CA SER A 655 17.47 17.14 16.00
C SER A 655 17.37 16.57 14.58
N ALA A 656 18.46 16.05 14.04
CA ALA A 656 18.54 15.55 12.67
C ALA A 656 19.27 14.20 12.55
N LEU A 657 18.81 13.40 11.59
CA LEU A 657 19.40 12.15 11.12
C LEU A 657 20.06 12.43 9.77
N LYS A 658 21.39 12.27 9.64
CA LYS A 658 22.08 12.47 8.36
C LYS A 658 22.08 11.13 7.61
N ALA A 659 21.29 11.01 6.55
CA ALA A 659 21.20 9.79 5.75
C ALA A 659 21.82 9.98 4.37
N ALA A 660 22.62 9.01 3.95
CA ALA A 660 23.12 8.88 2.59
C ALA A 660 22.15 8.01 1.80
N TYR A 661 21.88 8.34 0.55
CA TYR A 661 21.06 7.55 -0.37
C TYR A 661 21.91 7.18 -1.57
N SER A 662 22.07 5.88 -1.84
CA SER A 662 22.82 5.41 -3.00
C SER A 662 22.19 5.93 -4.28
N PHE A 663 23.01 6.47 -5.17
CA PHE A 663 22.59 7.06 -6.42
C PHE A 663 23.09 6.19 -7.59
N TYR A 664 23.98 6.68 -8.44
CA TYR A 664 24.56 5.90 -9.54
C TYR A 664 25.87 5.22 -9.13
N ASN A 665 25.99 3.92 -9.39
CA ASN A 665 27.20 3.13 -9.13
C ASN A 665 27.54 2.28 -10.36
N VAL A 666 28.79 2.32 -10.81
CA VAL A 666 29.30 1.54 -11.95
C VAL A 666 30.56 0.81 -11.55
N SER A 667 30.56 -0.50 -11.73
CA SER A 667 31.69 -1.40 -11.43
C SER A 667 32.06 -2.17 -12.69
N THR A 668 33.34 -2.14 -13.07
CA THR A 668 33.91 -2.84 -14.24
C THR A 668 35.14 -3.67 -13.89
N LYS A 669 36.00 -3.19 -12.99
CA LYS A 669 37.22 -3.86 -12.52
C LYS A 669 37.14 -4.20 -11.04
N THR A 670 36.64 -3.27 -10.23
CA THR A 670 36.47 -3.45 -8.79
C THR A 670 35.12 -4.14 -8.52
N PRO A 671 35.07 -5.29 -7.83
CA PRO A 671 33.81 -5.94 -7.51
C PRO A 671 32.85 -4.99 -6.76
N LEU A 672 31.59 -4.89 -7.19
CA LEU A 672 30.61 -3.93 -6.67
C LEU A 672 30.47 -3.96 -5.13
N ILE A 673 30.54 -5.13 -4.51
CA ILE A 673 30.53 -5.30 -3.05
C ILE A 673 31.71 -4.57 -2.37
N ARG A 674 32.90 -4.60 -2.96
CA ARG A 674 34.09 -3.89 -2.46
C ARG A 674 33.95 -2.38 -2.66
N LEU A 675 33.52 -1.96 -3.84
CA LEU A 675 33.28 -0.55 -4.17
C LEU A 675 32.25 0.09 -3.22
N MET A 676 31.14 -0.59 -2.97
CA MET A 676 30.10 -0.12 -2.04
C MET A 676 30.52 -0.20 -0.58
N ASN A 677 31.41 -1.14 -0.20
CA ASN A 677 32.01 -1.12 1.13
C ASN A 677 32.87 0.13 1.35
N ASP A 678 33.63 0.58 0.34
CA ASP A 678 34.40 1.82 0.42
C ASP A 678 33.50 3.06 0.45
N ALA A 679 32.39 3.07 -0.30
CA ALA A 679 31.33 4.08 -0.18
C ALA A 679 30.77 4.17 1.26
N LEU A 680 30.50 3.04 1.92
CA LEU A 680 30.07 3.02 3.32
C LEU A 680 31.14 3.56 4.29
N ILE A 681 32.43 3.33 4.00
CA ILE A 681 33.55 3.84 4.81
C ILE A 681 33.62 5.37 4.71
N VAL A 682 33.56 5.95 3.51
CA VAL A 682 33.60 7.41 3.35
C VAL A 682 32.33 8.09 3.86
N ALA A 683 31.15 7.51 3.65
CA ALA A 683 29.92 7.99 4.28
C ALA A 683 30.02 7.98 5.82
N LYS A 684 30.59 6.93 6.42
CA LYS A 684 30.83 6.91 7.87
C LYS A 684 31.84 7.97 8.32
N LYS A 685 32.83 8.32 7.50
CA LYS A 685 33.78 9.43 7.77
C LYS A 685 33.13 10.80 7.67
N ASN A 686 32.17 10.98 6.76
CA ASN A 686 31.43 12.22 6.55
C ASN A 686 30.21 12.35 7.52
N ASP A 687 30.29 11.71 8.69
CA ASP A 687 29.29 11.70 9.77
C ASP A 687 27.85 11.29 9.39
N PHE A 688 27.69 10.43 8.38
CA PHE A 688 26.38 9.84 8.08
C PHE A 688 25.98 8.77 9.11
N ASP A 689 24.71 8.77 9.47
CA ASP A 689 24.14 7.85 10.48
C ASP A 689 23.64 6.54 9.88
N VAL A 690 23.15 6.59 8.64
CA VAL A 690 22.58 5.47 7.89
C VAL A 690 22.89 5.67 6.41
N PHE A 691 23.09 4.56 5.71
CA PHE A 691 23.18 4.51 4.26
C PHE A 691 21.96 3.74 3.73
N ASN A 692 21.20 4.36 2.84
CA ASN A 692 19.99 3.82 2.25
C ASN A 692 20.25 3.43 0.80
N ALA A 693 19.60 2.39 0.32
CA ALA A 693 19.66 1.98 -1.08
C ALA A 693 18.28 1.42 -1.49
N LEU A 694 17.95 1.55 -2.78
CA LEU A 694 16.94 0.72 -3.41
C LEU A 694 17.61 -0.53 -4.01
N ASP A 695 16.86 -1.61 -4.17
CA ASP A 695 17.25 -2.81 -4.92
C ASP A 695 17.19 -2.63 -6.46
N VAL A 696 17.09 -1.38 -6.92
CA VAL A 696 17.18 -0.97 -8.32
C VAL A 696 18.54 -1.32 -8.94
N MET A 697 18.58 -1.51 -10.26
CA MET A 697 19.76 -1.96 -11.00
C MET A 697 20.36 -3.25 -10.38
N HIS A 698 21.68 -3.39 -10.37
CA HIS A 698 22.37 -4.53 -9.78
C HIS A 698 22.62 -4.38 -8.27
N ASN A 699 21.90 -3.50 -7.56
CA ASN A 699 22.20 -3.23 -6.15
C ASN A 699 22.00 -4.45 -5.24
N GLU A 700 21.03 -5.34 -5.56
CA GLU A 700 20.71 -6.51 -4.70
C GLU A 700 21.95 -7.36 -4.37
N THR A 701 22.93 -7.45 -5.29
CA THR A 701 24.13 -8.29 -5.12
C THR A 701 24.99 -7.89 -3.92
N PHE A 702 24.94 -6.64 -3.44
CA PHE A 702 25.73 -6.20 -2.29
C PHE A 702 24.92 -6.03 -1.00
N LEU A 703 23.58 -5.93 -1.06
CA LEU A 703 22.76 -5.53 0.08
C LEU A 703 22.91 -6.50 1.26
N LYS A 704 22.65 -7.78 1.05
CA LYS A 704 22.71 -8.81 2.09
C LYS A 704 24.14 -8.98 2.64
N GLU A 705 25.16 -9.01 1.78
CA GLU A 705 26.56 -9.19 2.17
C GLU A 705 27.11 -8.02 2.98
N LEU A 706 26.84 -6.78 2.55
CA LEU A 706 27.25 -5.58 3.27
C LEU A 706 26.38 -5.29 4.50
N LYS A 707 25.41 -6.17 4.83
CA LYS A 707 24.52 -6.09 6.01
C LYS A 707 23.53 -4.93 5.93
N PHE A 708 23.03 -4.60 4.74
CA PHE A 708 21.78 -3.87 4.61
C PHE A 708 20.63 -4.75 5.10
N VAL A 709 19.61 -4.13 5.68
CA VAL A 709 18.38 -4.77 6.16
C VAL A 709 17.21 -4.16 5.38
N PRO A 710 16.23 -4.95 4.91
CA PRO A 710 15.07 -4.39 4.23
C PRO A 710 14.31 -3.47 5.18
N GLY A 711 13.86 -2.33 4.66
CA GLY A 711 12.97 -1.40 5.34
C GLY A 711 11.51 -1.81 5.26
N ASP A 712 10.64 -0.91 5.70
CA ASP A 712 9.18 -1.03 5.63
C ASP A 712 8.57 -0.29 4.42
N GLY A 713 9.37 0.50 3.69
CA GLY A 713 8.95 1.25 2.52
C GLY A 713 9.30 0.59 1.19
N GLU A 714 8.33 0.51 0.29
CA GLU A 714 8.52 0.27 -1.14
C GLU A 714 8.43 1.59 -1.92
N LEU A 715 9.12 1.67 -3.06
CA LEU A 715 9.01 2.77 -4.02
C LEU A 715 8.50 2.22 -5.35
N HIS A 716 7.31 2.67 -5.75
CA HIS A 716 6.71 2.28 -7.02
C HIS A 716 6.99 3.34 -8.08
N TYR A 717 7.46 2.91 -9.26
CA TYR A 717 7.74 3.76 -10.41
C TYR A 717 6.57 3.75 -11.40
N TYR A 718 6.28 4.89 -12.01
CA TYR A 718 5.15 5.10 -12.91
C TYR A 718 5.54 5.92 -14.12
N LEU A 719 4.80 5.71 -15.21
CA LEU A 719 4.83 6.55 -16.40
C LEU A 719 3.48 7.22 -16.62
N TYR A 720 3.55 8.50 -16.99
CA TYR A 720 2.45 9.25 -17.59
C TYR A 720 2.62 9.25 -19.10
N ASN A 721 1.51 9.00 -19.78
CA ASN A 721 1.35 8.89 -21.23
C ASN A 721 2.33 7.94 -21.92
N TYR A 722 2.65 6.81 -21.29
CA TYR A 722 3.45 5.76 -21.88
C TYR A 722 3.04 4.39 -21.33
N HIS A 723 2.81 3.42 -22.22
CA HIS A 723 2.50 2.03 -21.89
C HIS A 723 3.74 1.16 -22.08
N LEU A 724 4.06 0.34 -21.07
CA LEU A 724 5.02 -0.76 -21.15
C LEU A 724 4.27 -2.08 -21.17
N LYS A 725 4.58 -2.95 -22.14
CA LYS A 725 3.92 -4.27 -22.30
C LYS A 725 4.09 -5.20 -21.11
N GLN A 726 5.16 -5.02 -20.34
CA GLN A 726 5.51 -5.82 -19.18
C GLN A 726 6.07 -4.90 -18.10
N ALA A 727 5.73 -5.18 -16.84
CA ALA A 727 6.40 -4.56 -15.71
C ALA A 727 7.86 -5.02 -15.65
N LEU A 728 8.75 -4.09 -15.32
CA LEU A 728 10.19 -4.30 -15.23
C LEU A 728 10.55 -4.87 -13.86
N ARG A 729 11.55 -5.74 -13.84
CA ARG A 729 12.25 -6.12 -12.61
C ARG A 729 13.06 -4.93 -12.08
N PRO A 730 13.31 -4.81 -10.77
CA PRO A 730 14.20 -3.78 -10.21
C PRO A 730 15.56 -3.69 -10.92
N SER A 731 16.09 -4.84 -11.36
CA SER A 731 17.36 -4.96 -12.10
C SER A 731 17.32 -4.50 -13.57
N GLU A 732 16.14 -4.25 -14.13
CA GLU A 732 15.94 -3.70 -15.48
C GLU A 732 15.66 -2.19 -15.45
N LEU A 733 15.45 -1.63 -14.26
CA LEU A 733 15.24 -0.22 -13.98
C LEU A 733 16.57 0.45 -13.61
N GLY A 734 16.82 1.63 -14.18
CA GLY A 734 18.01 2.46 -13.98
C GLY A 734 17.73 3.93 -13.68
N LEU A 735 16.48 4.32 -13.49
CA LEU A 735 16.14 5.66 -12.99
C LEU A 735 16.18 5.66 -11.45
N VAL A 736 16.81 6.69 -10.85
CA VAL A 736 16.76 6.96 -9.41
C VAL A 736 16.19 8.35 -9.22
N LEU A 737 14.98 8.43 -8.63
CA LEU A 737 14.30 9.69 -8.32
C LEU A 737 14.62 10.14 -6.88
N LEU A 738 14.77 11.47 -6.70
CA LEU A 738 15.37 12.14 -5.53
C LEU A 738 14.46 12.32 -4.30
#